data_AF-A0A1M6MWD9-F1
#
_entry.id   AF-A0A1M6MWD9-F1
#
_cell.length_a   1.000
_cell.length_b   1.000
_cell.length_c   1.000
_cell.angle_alpha   90.00
_cell.angle_beta   90.00
_cell.angle_gamma   90.00
#
_symmetry.space_group_name_H-M   'P 1'
#
loop_
_entity.id
_entity.type
_entity.pdbx_description
1 polymer ?
#
loop_
_entity_poly.entity_id
_entity_poly.type
_entity_poly.pdbx_seq_one_letter_code
_entity_poly.pdbx_strand_id
1 'polypeptide(L)'
;MNNSRMIFLLMTLAFIILYGQVYADALVSMDVEMGFEGICRIGEFNPIKITIKSKEQEVQGHLMVEVDGMIYSHPINISKGVKKVYRFSIPIIKANTEIKASISRAKDTIVTMDISPKILVSNSVLVGFLSEASEKLYHIKSIEGILMEKTDFIGVNLNEDLDYSLQELNNFNIIVVDNFIIANLKKDKQQMLMDWTNNGGLLLVGAGKYRHKTLTGILSGLNGRKKTGLGTVVPIKEGLEGNKNIEMIKDIIDSNITAKGLDRIINGSRINEQLQSAQDLQYVADSLFKPDLNYMLSLTAFLILYILLITGAIIWRKGSRGIVLATVFGIIMFFYALIWSGVIQKNKVVCTGISTYEEYGISYSLNNIYPYKEKMLLDLTPHFYSRELTNSKYAIDPVDGRIIYDTKEPHYLFQKGIIKQEKPQIKLKLNEEILRGEIFNPLAVKLYNSFLIVGDTAISIGDIDGGGKIEIKYRLDHNLFNIGNYNYITSISQNAGLNKYHIELLEYYHEQIGEGALNCKLLGFSSGDKKININGKAEKIKELRLNVFPVTLSSESDEVSIPFRLIQPVVKCNKKPLNRIKNEYTLKKGEELELYYVMPINMEPSEITIHTRVEGGMMELEVYNYNEKQWETVTSEKLRGDSLKDFIQDKPLTIKVRGSGRVLIPQITVNGFINLGDELNG
;
A
#
# COMPACT_ATOMS: atom_id res chain seq x y z
N MET A 1 38.41 2.10 -79.77
CA MET A 1 37.66 1.04 -79.07
C MET A 1 38.17 1.00 -77.62
N ASN A 2 37.65 1.82 -76.69
CA ASN A 2 37.95 1.64 -75.24
C ASN A 2 37.14 2.51 -74.26
N ASN A 3 36.58 3.66 -74.63
CA ASN A 3 35.91 4.51 -73.62
C ASN A 3 34.44 4.12 -73.36
N SER A 4 33.71 3.65 -74.37
CA SER A 4 32.31 3.25 -74.22
C SER A 4 32.12 1.97 -73.38
N ARG A 5 33.04 1.00 -73.48
CA ARG A 5 33.00 -0.22 -72.66
C ARG A 5 33.35 0.05 -71.20
N MET A 6 34.26 1.00 -70.94
CA MET A 6 34.66 1.38 -69.58
C MET A 6 33.54 2.17 -68.87
N ILE A 7 32.83 3.05 -69.58
CA ILE A 7 31.68 3.78 -69.04
C ILE A 7 30.51 2.84 -68.74
N PHE A 8 30.27 1.86 -69.60
CA PHE A 8 29.22 0.86 -69.36
C PHE A 8 29.55 -0.03 -68.16
N LEU A 9 30.82 -0.44 -68.00
CA LEU A 9 31.28 -1.23 -66.86
C LEU A 9 31.20 -0.44 -65.54
N LEU A 10 31.55 0.86 -65.56
CA LEU A 10 31.44 1.77 -64.41
C LEU A 10 29.98 2.07 -64.04
N MET A 11 29.07 2.18 -65.02
CA MET A 11 27.63 2.35 -64.75
C MET A 11 26.99 1.08 -64.19
N THR A 12 27.39 -0.11 -64.64
CA THR A 12 26.94 -1.37 -64.05
C THR A 12 27.50 -1.60 -62.65
N LEU A 13 28.73 -1.16 -62.38
CA LEU A 13 29.33 -1.26 -61.03
C LEU A 13 28.69 -0.25 -60.06
N ALA A 14 28.34 0.95 -60.54
CA ALA A 14 27.59 1.94 -59.75
C ALA A 14 26.16 1.47 -59.44
N PHE A 15 25.51 0.72 -60.33
CA PHE A 15 24.18 0.14 -60.08
C PHE A 15 24.20 -1.01 -59.05
N ILE A 16 25.30 -1.76 -58.95
CA ILE A 16 25.46 -2.82 -57.93
C ILE A 16 25.75 -2.22 -56.54
N ILE A 17 26.37 -1.04 -56.47
CA ILE A 17 26.60 -0.33 -55.19
C ILE A 17 25.33 0.41 -54.71
N LEU A 18 24.39 0.69 -55.61
CA LEU A 18 23.12 1.38 -55.31
C LEU A 18 21.93 0.44 -55.05
N TYR A 19 22.06 -0.86 -55.31
CA TYR A 19 21.04 -1.86 -54.97
C TYR A 19 21.41 -2.61 -53.69
N GLY A 20 20.77 -2.20 -52.58
CA GLY A 20 20.61 -3.02 -51.39
C GLY A 20 21.50 -2.65 -50.21
N GLN A 21 21.17 -1.54 -49.54
CA GLN A 21 21.13 -1.60 -48.07
C GLN A 21 19.98 -2.55 -47.71
N VAL A 22 20.22 -3.86 -47.83
CA VAL A 22 19.41 -4.84 -47.12
C VAL A 22 19.75 -4.61 -45.66
N TYR A 23 18.87 -3.93 -44.94
CA TYR A 23 18.93 -3.91 -43.48
C TYR A 23 19.02 -5.37 -43.04
N ALA A 24 20.17 -5.77 -42.51
CA ALA A 24 20.32 -7.07 -41.89
C ALA A 24 19.27 -7.13 -40.79
N ASP A 25 18.24 -7.93 -41.04
CA ASP A 25 17.12 -8.08 -40.13
C ASP A 25 17.67 -8.65 -38.82
N ALA A 26 17.52 -7.93 -37.71
CA ALA A 26 18.22 -8.24 -36.47
C ALA A 26 17.98 -9.71 -36.07
N LEU A 27 19.04 -10.49 -35.90
CA LEU A 27 19.02 -11.94 -35.60
C LEU A 27 18.19 -12.26 -34.34
N VAL A 28 18.14 -11.30 -33.42
CA VAL A 28 17.29 -11.28 -32.24
C VAL A 28 16.55 -9.94 -32.26
N SER A 29 15.24 -9.97 -32.09
CA SER A 29 14.44 -8.76 -31.91
C SER A 29 13.78 -8.77 -30.55
N MET A 30 13.72 -7.59 -29.93
CA MET A 30 13.06 -7.34 -28.65
C MET A 30 12.06 -6.22 -28.85
N ASP A 31 10.87 -6.40 -28.33
CA ASP A 31 9.78 -5.44 -28.34
C ASP A 31 9.27 -5.29 -26.91
N VAL A 32 9.12 -4.04 -26.46
CA VAL A 32 8.76 -3.73 -25.07
C VAL A 32 7.55 -2.82 -25.03
N GLU A 33 6.46 -3.35 -24.47
CA GLU A 33 5.26 -2.59 -24.14
C GLU A 33 5.31 -2.23 -22.65
N MET A 34 5.24 -0.94 -22.33
CA MET A 34 5.36 -0.41 -20.98
C MET A 34 4.11 0.39 -20.60
N GLY A 35 3.56 0.12 -19.41
CA GLY A 35 2.38 0.82 -18.90
C GLY A 35 1.08 0.47 -19.64
N PHE A 36 0.07 1.30 -19.43
CA PHE A 36 -1.23 1.21 -20.09
C PHE A 36 -1.22 2.14 -21.30
N GLU A 37 -1.16 1.60 -22.52
CA GLU A 37 -1.02 2.39 -23.75
C GLU A 37 0.19 3.37 -23.70
N GLY A 38 1.32 2.96 -23.10
CA GLY A 38 2.51 3.80 -22.93
C GLY A 38 2.46 4.76 -21.73
N ILE A 39 1.37 4.73 -20.96
CA ILE A 39 1.17 5.57 -19.78
C ILE A 39 1.56 4.79 -18.52
N CYS A 40 2.42 5.39 -17.71
CA CYS A 40 2.78 4.87 -16.39
C CYS A 40 2.42 5.86 -15.30
N ARG A 41 2.13 5.38 -14.09
CA ARG A 41 1.87 6.24 -12.93
C ARG A 41 3.00 6.15 -11.93
N ILE A 42 3.43 7.32 -11.44
CA ILE A 42 4.43 7.41 -10.37
C ILE A 42 3.87 6.83 -9.06
N GLY A 43 4.70 6.09 -8.36
CA GLY A 43 4.42 5.42 -7.09
C GLY A 43 3.54 4.18 -7.20
N GLU A 44 3.18 3.75 -8.41
CA GLU A 44 2.37 2.54 -8.65
C GLU A 44 3.13 1.50 -9.48
N PHE A 45 2.55 0.29 -9.60
CA PHE A 45 3.10 -0.83 -10.36
C PHE A 45 2.66 -0.77 -11.80
N ASN A 46 3.61 -0.62 -12.72
CA ASN A 46 3.32 -0.49 -14.13
C ASN A 46 3.62 -1.80 -14.85
N PRO A 47 2.70 -2.32 -15.68
CA PRO A 47 2.94 -3.55 -16.43
C PRO A 47 4.07 -3.35 -17.43
N ILE A 48 4.94 -4.35 -17.56
CA ILE A 48 5.91 -4.44 -18.65
C ILE A 48 5.76 -5.79 -19.34
N LYS A 49 5.65 -5.75 -20.67
CA LYS A 49 5.56 -6.94 -21.53
C LYS A 49 6.69 -6.89 -22.53
N ILE A 50 7.60 -7.86 -22.42
CA ILE A 50 8.80 -7.97 -23.25
C ILE A 50 8.62 -9.19 -24.15
N THR A 51 8.55 -8.93 -25.45
CA THR A 51 8.49 -9.96 -26.49
C THR A 51 9.87 -10.12 -27.11
N ILE A 52 10.44 -11.31 -26.99
CA ILE A 52 11.73 -11.65 -27.61
C ILE A 52 11.49 -12.67 -28.71
N LYS A 53 12.00 -12.39 -29.91
CA LYS A 53 11.98 -13.33 -31.05
C LYS A 53 13.41 -13.64 -31.46
N SER A 54 13.75 -14.93 -31.41
CA SER A 54 14.95 -15.45 -32.05
C SER A 54 14.62 -15.89 -33.47
N LYS A 55 15.33 -15.36 -34.47
CA LYS A 55 15.15 -15.79 -35.86
C LYS A 55 16.00 -17.03 -36.15
N GLU A 56 17.32 -16.87 -36.13
CA GLU A 56 18.23 -17.89 -36.69
C GLU A 56 19.19 -18.56 -35.70
N GLN A 57 19.22 -18.12 -34.43
CA GLN A 57 20.18 -18.60 -33.43
C GLN A 57 19.54 -18.81 -32.05
N GLU A 58 19.96 -19.83 -31.32
CA GLU A 58 19.59 -19.95 -29.91
C GLU A 58 20.10 -18.74 -29.12
N VAL A 59 19.25 -18.18 -28.25
CA VAL A 59 19.60 -17.06 -27.38
C VAL A 59 19.66 -17.57 -25.95
N GLN A 60 20.88 -17.69 -25.43
CA GLN A 60 21.16 -17.95 -24.02
C GLN A 60 21.77 -16.70 -23.39
N GLY A 61 21.20 -16.24 -22.28
CA GLY A 61 21.62 -15.00 -21.64
C GLY A 61 20.72 -14.57 -20.49
N HIS A 62 20.74 -13.28 -20.17
CA HIS A 62 19.87 -12.64 -19.20
C HIS A 62 19.04 -11.55 -19.85
N LEU A 63 17.74 -11.56 -19.61
CA LEU A 63 16.87 -10.41 -19.81
C LEU A 63 17.05 -9.47 -18.62
N MET A 64 17.49 -8.24 -18.86
CA MET A 64 17.70 -7.23 -17.85
C MET A 64 16.83 -6.00 -18.11
N VAL A 65 16.16 -5.50 -17.09
CA VAL A 65 15.47 -4.20 -17.12
C VAL A 65 16.01 -3.34 -15.98
N GLU A 66 16.55 -2.18 -16.33
CA GLU A 66 17.09 -1.20 -15.39
C GLU A 66 16.10 -0.04 -15.25
N VAL A 67 15.73 0.28 -14.00
CA VAL A 67 14.73 1.31 -13.65
C VAL A 67 15.18 2.01 -12.37
N ASP A 68 15.47 3.31 -12.41
CA ASP A 68 15.85 4.09 -11.22
C ASP A 68 17.02 3.48 -10.40
N GLY A 69 17.95 2.78 -11.05
CA GLY A 69 19.07 2.06 -10.43
C GLY A 69 18.74 0.67 -9.89
N MET A 70 17.49 0.21 -10.02
CA MET A 70 17.07 -1.16 -9.75
C MET A 70 17.30 -2.03 -10.99
N ILE A 71 17.83 -3.24 -10.78
CA ILE A 71 18.08 -4.21 -11.85
C ILE A 71 17.15 -5.40 -11.67
N TYR A 72 16.23 -5.56 -12.62
CA TYR A 72 15.41 -6.75 -12.79
C TYR A 72 16.11 -7.68 -13.78
N SER A 73 16.43 -8.91 -13.40
CA SER A 73 17.19 -9.85 -14.23
C SER A 73 16.58 -11.24 -14.19
N HIS A 74 16.34 -11.83 -15.36
CA HIS A 74 15.85 -13.19 -15.49
C HIS A 74 16.71 -13.98 -16.50
N PRO A 75 17.23 -15.18 -16.15
CA PRO A 75 17.92 -16.03 -17.12
C PRO A 75 16.97 -16.48 -18.22
N ILE A 76 17.39 -16.32 -19.48
CA ILE A 76 16.61 -16.73 -20.64
C ILE A 76 17.34 -17.78 -21.46
N ASN A 77 16.58 -18.76 -21.93
CA ASN A 77 16.98 -19.68 -22.98
C ASN A 77 15.86 -19.74 -24.03
N ILE A 78 16.14 -19.25 -25.24
CA ILE A 78 15.19 -19.16 -26.35
C ILE A 78 15.74 -19.91 -27.55
N SER A 79 15.08 -21.00 -27.93
CA SER A 79 15.44 -21.78 -29.10
C SER A 79 15.27 -20.98 -30.40
N LYS A 80 16.02 -21.37 -31.44
CA LYS A 80 15.93 -20.81 -32.79
C LYS A 80 14.48 -20.80 -33.30
N GLY A 81 14.04 -19.68 -33.86
CA GLY A 81 12.71 -19.52 -34.44
C GLY A 81 11.58 -19.33 -33.41
N VAL A 82 11.89 -19.32 -32.11
CA VAL A 82 10.88 -19.23 -31.06
C VAL A 82 10.66 -17.79 -30.62
N LYS A 83 9.38 -17.45 -30.42
CA LYS A 83 8.92 -16.23 -29.75
C LYS A 83 8.65 -16.56 -28.28
N LYS A 84 9.23 -15.81 -27.34
CA LYS A 84 8.86 -15.85 -25.92
C LYS A 84 8.39 -14.48 -25.46
N VAL A 85 7.44 -14.48 -24.53
CA VAL A 85 6.86 -13.28 -23.92
C VAL A 85 7.09 -13.38 -22.42
N TYR A 86 7.70 -12.34 -21.84
CA TYR A 86 7.87 -12.16 -20.41
C TYR A 86 6.97 -11.02 -19.95
N ARG A 87 6.23 -11.22 -18.87
CA ARG A 87 5.34 -10.23 -18.28
C ARG A 87 5.63 -10.14 -16.78
N PHE A 88 5.82 -8.92 -16.30
CA PHE A 88 5.94 -8.61 -14.88
C PHE A 88 5.59 -7.14 -14.67
N SER A 89 5.55 -6.69 -13.42
CA SER A 89 5.23 -5.31 -13.08
C SER A 89 6.46 -4.64 -12.46
N ILE A 90 6.68 -3.38 -12.80
CA ILE A 90 7.78 -2.58 -12.24
C ILE A 90 7.24 -1.29 -11.59
N PRO A 91 7.69 -0.96 -10.37
CA PRO A 91 7.34 0.30 -9.72
C PRO A 91 8.15 1.44 -10.33
N ILE A 92 7.47 2.54 -10.65
CA ILE A 92 8.13 3.80 -11.05
C ILE A 92 8.10 4.74 -9.86
N ILE A 93 9.26 5.21 -9.41
CA ILE A 93 9.37 6.01 -8.17
C ILE A 93 9.78 7.46 -8.43
N LYS A 94 10.29 7.77 -9.63
CA LYS A 94 10.69 9.12 -10.05
C LYS A 94 9.86 9.56 -11.26
N ALA A 95 9.72 10.88 -11.43
CA ALA A 95 9.01 11.45 -12.57
C ALA A 95 9.84 11.39 -13.87
N ASN A 96 11.18 11.40 -13.76
CA ASN A 96 12.11 11.36 -14.87
C ASN A 96 12.86 10.02 -14.88
N THR A 97 12.11 8.92 -14.79
CA THR A 97 12.68 7.57 -14.82
C THR A 97 13.07 7.22 -16.24
N GLU A 98 14.35 6.91 -16.45
CA GLU A 98 14.83 6.26 -17.66
C GLU A 98 14.75 4.75 -17.45
N ILE A 99 14.19 4.05 -18.45
CA ILE A 99 14.04 2.61 -18.41
C ILE A 99 14.85 2.02 -19.55
N LYS A 100 15.69 1.04 -19.24
CA LYS A 100 16.48 0.33 -20.24
C LYS A 100 16.23 -1.15 -20.18
N ALA A 101 15.76 -1.73 -21.27
CA ALA A 101 15.67 -3.18 -21.42
C ALA A 101 16.85 -3.68 -22.25
N SER A 102 17.46 -4.79 -21.85
CA SER A 102 18.56 -5.40 -22.58
C SER A 102 18.57 -6.92 -22.47
N ILE A 103 19.17 -7.56 -23.48
CA ILE A 103 19.51 -8.98 -23.44
C ILE A 103 21.03 -9.06 -23.44
N SER A 104 21.61 -9.67 -22.42
CA SER A 104 23.06 -9.82 -22.28
C SER A 104 23.46 -11.29 -22.27
N ARG A 105 24.64 -11.59 -22.81
CA ARG A 105 25.31 -12.89 -22.68
C ARG A 105 26.70 -12.66 -22.13
N ALA A 106 26.93 -13.11 -20.89
CA ALA A 106 28.14 -12.78 -20.14
C ALA A 106 28.37 -11.27 -20.04
N LYS A 107 29.41 -10.72 -20.70
CA LYS A 107 29.70 -9.27 -20.73
C LYS A 107 29.17 -8.56 -21.99
N ASP A 108 28.70 -9.31 -22.97
CA ASP A 108 28.28 -8.76 -24.26
C ASP A 108 26.77 -8.47 -24.27
N THR A 109 26.39 -7.28 -24.69
CA THR A 109 24.98 -6.92 -24.90
C THR A 109 24.55 -7.35 -26.30
N ILE A 110 23.53 -8.20 -26.40
CA ILE A 110 22.99 -8.71 -27.67
C ILE A 110 22.03 -7.69 -28.28
N VAL A 111 21.09 -7.19 -27.47
CA VAL A 111 20.11 -6.16 -27.86
C VAL A 111 19.89 -5.23 -26.66
N THR A 112 19.65 -3.95 -26.93
CA THR A 112 19.25 -2.94 -25.95
C THR A 112 18.13 -2.09 -26.54
N MET A 113 17.22 -1.64 -25.68
CA MET A 113 16.15 -0.73 -26.02
C MET A 113 15.97 0.25 -24.85
N ASP A 114 16.05 1.55 -25.16
CA ASP A 114 15.68 2.61 -24.23
C ASP A 114 14.17 2.86 -24.33
N ILE A 115 13.52 3.02 -23.19
CA ILE A 115 12.07 3.10 -23.06
C ILE A 115 11.73 4.39 -22.29
N SER A 116 10.92 5.24 -22.92
CA SER A 116 10.51 6.54 -22.37
C SER A 116 8.99 6.61 -22.26
N PRO A 117 8.38 6.04 -21.20
CA PRO A 117 6.94 6.07 -21.02
C PRO A 117 6.46 7.48 -20.62
N LYS A 118 5.17 7.77 -20.84
CA LYS A 118 4.54 8.97 -20.29
C LYS A 118 4.25 8.75 -18.81
N ILE A 119 4.93 9.46 -17.93
CA ILE A 119 4.75 9.33 -16.47
C ILE A 119 3.70 10.33 -15.98
N LEU A 120 2.64 9.81 -15.35
CA LEU A 120 1.60 10.60 -14.69
C LEU A 120 2.01 10.95 -13.27
N VAL A 121 1.83 12.23 -12.92
CA VAL A 121 2.03 12.75 -11.57
C VAL A 121 0.70 12.75 -10.77
N SER A 122 0.82 12.99 -9.46
CA SER A 122 -0.22 12.85 -8.43
C SER A 122 -1.40 13.83 -8.49
N ASN A 123 -1.73 14.37 -9.67
CA ASN A 123 -2.88 15.24 -9.88
C ASN A 123 -3.68 14.86 -11.14
N SER A 124 -3.74 13.56 -11.44
CA SER A 124 -4.44 13.02 -12.60
C SER A 124 -5.35 11.86 -12.20
N VAL A 125 -6.48 11.78 -12.89
CA VAL A 125 -7.49 10.74 -12.75
C VAL A 125 -7.32 9.79 -13.91
N LEU A 126 -6.78 8.60 -13.65
CA LEU A 126 -6.66 7.57 -14.67
C LEU A 126 -7.96 6.73 -14.70
N VAL A 127 -8.60 6.71 -15.86
CA VAL A 127 -9.86 6.02 -16.15
C VAL A 127 -9.59 4.82 -17.06
N GLY A 128 -9.97 3.63 -16.63
CA GLY A 128 -9.91 2.42 -17.43
C GLY A 128 -11.24 2.16 -18.11
N PHE A 129 -11.26 2.02 -19.44
CA PHE A 129 -12.46 1.67 -20.18
C PHE A 129 -12.48 0.16 -20.47
N LEU A 130 -13.49 -0.54 -19.95
CA LEU A 130 -13.79 -1.93 -20.30
C LEU A 130 -15.06 -1.93 -21.17
N SER A 131 -14.87 -1.86 -22.48
CA SER A 131 -15.95 -1.70 -23.46
C SER A 131 -15.54 -2.23 -24.83
N GLU A 132 -16.49 -2.85 -25.55
CA GLU A 132 -16.32 -3.21 -26.97
C GLU A 132 -16.31 -1.96 -27.90
N ALA A 133 -16.68 -0.78 -27.38
CA ALA A 133 -16.77 0.49 -28.12
C ALA A 133 -16.25 1.65 -27.24
N SER A 134 -15.02 1.52 -26.76
CA SER A 134 -14.42 2.43 -25.79
C SER A 134 -14.25 3.87 -26.30
N GLU A 135 -14.14 4.07 -27.62
CA GLU A 135 -14.07 5.38 -28.26
C GLU A 135 -15.28 6.27 -27.94
N LYS A 136 -16.44 5.66 -27.68
CA LYS A 136 -17.67 6.40 -27.30
C LYS A 136 -17.60 6.97 -25.89
N LEU A 137 -16.69 6.48 -25.05
CA LEU A 137 -16.48 6.93 -23.67
C LEU A 137 -15.40 8.00 -23.56
N TYR A 138 -14.69 8.35 -24.65
CA TYR A 138 -13.57 9.29 -24.59
C TYR A 138 -13.93 10.71 -24.16
N HIS A 139 -15.20 11.11 -24.26
CA HIS A 139 -15.67 12.40 -23.73
C HIS A 139 -15.54 12.52 -22.20
N ILE A 140 -15.43 11.40 -21.46
CA ILE A 140 -15.13 11.40 -20.01
C ILE A 140 -13.76 12.05 -19.74
N LYS A 141 -12.83 12.03 -20.71
CA LYS A 141 -11.53 12.72 -20.62
C LYS A 141 -11.67 14.24 -20.56
N SER A 142 -12.83 14.79 -20.92
CA SER A 142 -13.13 16.22 -20.91
C SER A 142 -13.74 16.71 -19.60
N ILE A 143 -13.90 15.85 -18.59
CA ILE A 143 -14.32 16.27 -17.25
C ILE A 143 -13.22 17.19 -16.67
N GLU A 144 -13.62 18.38 -16.26
CA GLU A 144 -12.74 19.35 -15.62
C GLU A 144 -12.81 19.22 -14.10
N GLY A 145 -11.80 18.57 -13.52
CA GLY A 145 -11.65 18.46 -12.07
C GLY A 145 -12.58 17.46 -11.38
N ILE A 146 -12.30 17.24 -10.10
CA ILE A 146 -13.12 16.48 -9.15
C ILE A 146 -13.31 17.36 -7.92
N LEU A 147 -14.56 17.54 -7.46
CA LEU A 147 -14.88 18.50 -6.41
C LEU A 147 -14.27 19.88 -6.74
N MET A 148 -13.45 20.43 -5.85
CA MET A 148 -12.72 21.71 -6.01
C MET A 148 -11.30 21.51 -6.57
N GLU A 149 -10.91 20.28 -6.89
CA GLU A 149 -9.58 19.92 -7.37
C GLU A 149 -9.47 20.05 -8.89
N LYS A 150 -8.41 20.73 -9.35
CA LYS A 150 -8.06 20.76 -10.77
C LYS A 150 -7.31 19.48 -11.11
N THR A 151 -8.00 18.50 -11.68
CA THR A 151 -7.42 17.20 -12.07
C THR A 151 -7.64 16.92 -13.55
N ASP A 152 -6.61 16.38 -14.21
CA ASP A 152 -6.72 15.94 -15.60
C ASP A 152 -7.26 14.51 -15.68
N PHE A 153 -8.30 14.31 -16.49
CA PHE A 153 -8.83 12.97 -16.77
C PHE A 153 -8.11 12.33 -17.95
N ILE A 154 -7.54 11.16 -17.71
CA ILE A 154 -6.79 10.40 -18.71
C ILE A 154 -7.48 9.05 -18.84
N GLY A 155 -7.94 8.72 -20.03
CA GLY A 155 -8.63 7.46 -20.28
C GLY A 155 -7.79 6.53 -21.15
N VAL A 156 -7.71 5.26 -20.75
CA VAL A 156 -7.02 4.18 -21.46
C VAL A 156 -7.94 2.97 -21.60
N ASN A 157 -7.76 2.20 -22.66
CA ASN A 157 -8.55 0.99 -22.86
C ASN A 157 -7.95 -0.16 -22.06
N LEU A 158 -8.79 -0.86 -21.33
CA LEU A 158 -8.41 -2.11 -20.66
C LEU A 158 -8.55 -3.26 -21.66
N ASN A 159 -7.61 -4.21 -21.60
CA ASN A 159 -7.72 -5.46 -22.34
C ASN A 159 -9.03 -6.20 -21.95
N GLU A 160 -9.74 -6.74 -22.94
CA GLU A 160 -10.97 -7.54 -22.79
C GLU A 160 -10.81 -8.73 -21.84
N ASP A 161 -9.61 -9.32 -21.75
CA ASP A 161 -9.31 -10.43 -20.83
C ASP A 161 -9.00 -9.98 -19.39
N LEU A 162 -8.85 -8.66 -19.18
CA LEU A 162 -8.38 -8.05 -17.93
C LEU A 162 -7.11 -8.75 -17.40
N ASP A 163 -6.15 -9.02 -18.29
CA ASP A 163 -4.89 -9.71 -17.96
C ASP A 163 -3.89 -8.79 -17.23
N TYR A 164 -4.35 -8.24 -16.11
CA TYR A 164 -3.58 -7.44 -15.18
C TYR A 164 -3.59 -8.11 -13.81
N SER A 165 -2.67 -7.67 -12.95
CA SER A 165 -2.70 -7.92 -11.52
C SER A 165 -3.50 -6.85 -10.78
N LEU A 166 -3.93 -7.14 -9.54
CA LEU A 166 -4.61 -6.17 -8.69
C LEU A 166 -3.77 -4.89 -8.46
N GLN A 167 -2.45 -5.05 -8.40
CA GLN A 167 -1.48 -3.97 -8.22
C GLN A 167 -1.41 -3.06 -9.45
N GLU A 168 -1.43 -3.66 -10.64
CA GLU A 168 -1.50 -2.90 -11.89
C GLU A 168 -2.84 -2.16 -11.99
N LEU A 169 -3.94 -2.77 -11.56
CA LEU A 169 -5.23 -2.08 -11.51
C LEU A 169 -5.24 -0.90 -10.52
N ASN A 170 -4.39 -0.88 -9.49
CA ASN A 170 -4.24 0.28 -8.60
C ASN A 170 -3.61 1.51 -9.28
N ASN A 171 -3.26 1.47 -10.56
CA ASN A 171 -2.99 2.70 -11.32
C ASN A 171 -4.26 3.50 -11.60
N PHE A 172 -5.41 2.83 -11.67
CA PHE A 172 -6.70 3.43 -11.98
C PHE A 172 -7.38 4.00 -10.75
N ASN A 173 -7.97 5.18 -10.92
CA ASN A 173 -8.90 5.76 -9.95
C ASN A 173 -10.33 5.29 -10.23
N ILE A 174 -10.67 5.23 -11.52
CA ILE A 174 -12.01 4.90 -12.01
C ILE A 174 -11.89 3.80 -13.07
N ILE A 175 -12.79 2.82 -13.03
CA ILE A 175 -13.00 1.87 -14.12
C ILE A 175 -14.44 2.04 -14.58
N VAL A 176 -14.62 2.18 -15.89
CA VAL A 176 -15.92 2.32 -16.53
C VAL A 176 -16.18 1.07 -17.34
N VAL A 177 -17.28 0.39 -17.03
CA VAL A 177 -17.77 -0.78 -17.74
C VAL A 177 -19.01 -0.36 -18.52
N ASP A 178 -18.93 -0.40 -19.85
CA ASP A 178 -20.08 -0.16 -20.72
C ASP A 178 -20.00 -1.03 -21.97
N ASN A 179 -21.14 -1.41 -22.56
CA ASN A 179 -21.20 -2.30 -23.74
C ASN A 179 -20.21 -3.49 -23.68
N PHE A 180 -20.11 -4.14 -22.52
CA PHE A 180 -19.20 -5.26 -22.29
C PHE A 180 -19.90 -6.36 -21.51
N ILE A 181 -19.69 -7.62 -21.91
CA ILE A 181 -20.29 -8.78 -21.25
C ILE A 181 -19.38 -9.23 -20.11
N ILE A 182 -19.63 -8.75 -18.90
CA ILE A 182 -18.82 -9.08 -17.71
C ILE A 182 -18.75 -10.58 -17.44
N ALA A 183 -19.81 -11.32 -17.74
CA ALA A 183 -19.83 -12.77 -17.63
C ALA A 183 -18.80 -13.50 -18.54
N ASN A 184 -18.26 -12.84 -19.58
CA ASN A 184 -17.22 -13.43 -20.43
C ASN A 184 -15.84 -13.44 -19.77
N LEU A 185 -15.61 -12.57 -18.78
CA LEU A 185 -14.39 -12.62 -17.97
C LEU A 185 -14.37 -13.92 -17.17
N LYS A 186 -13.18 -14.50 -17.00
CA LYS A 186 -12.98 -15.60 -16.06
C LYS A 186 -13.36 -15.15 -14.64
N LYS A 187 -13.80 -16.09 -13.80
CA LYS A 187 -14.30 -15.78 -12.44
C LYS A 187 -13.27 -15.07 -11.57
N ASP A 188 -12.00 -15.45 -11.68
CA ASP A 188 -10.88 -14.80 -10.98
C ASP A 188 -10.69 -13.33 -11.44
N LYS A 189 -10.90 -13.04 -12.73
CA LYS A 189 -10.83 -11.68 -13.28
C LYS A 189 -12.04 -10.83 -12.88
N GLN A 190 -13.24 -11.41 -12.84
CA GLN A 190 -14.43 -10.75 -12.28
C GLN A 190 -14.21 -10.41 -10.80
N GLN A 191 -13.67 -11.36 -10.03
CA GLN A 191 -13.34 -11.15 -8.63
C GLN A 191 -12.27 -10.06 -8.48
N MET A 192 -11.22 -10.07 -9.31
CA MET A 192 -10.18 -9.04 -9.29
C MET A 192 -10.71 -7.61 -9.54
N LEU A 193 -11.73 -7.45 -10.38
CA LEU A 193 -12.40 -6.15 -10.57
C LEU A 193 -13.09 -5.70 -9.27
N MET A 194 -13.82 -6.60 -8.62
CA MET A 194 -14.42 -6.33 -7.32
C MET A 194 -13.36 -6.10 -6.24
N ASP A 195 -12.24 -6.81 -6.30
CA ASP A 195 -11.12 -6.65 -5.38
C ASP A 195 -10.48 -5.27 -5.50
N TRP A 196 -10.32 -4.80 -6.73
CA TRP A 196 -9.88 -3.44 -7.00
C TRP A 196 -10.88 -2.41 -6.47
N THR A 197 -12.18 -2.60 -6.68
CA THR A 197 -13.21 -1.70 -6.14
C THR A 197 -13.17 -1.68 -4.61
N ASN A 198 -13.16 -2.85 -3.99
CA ASN A 198 -13.01 -3.05 -2.54
C ASN A 198 -11.78 -2.35 -1.95
N ASN A 199 -10.71 -2.20 -2.74
CA ASN A 199 -9.49 -1.50 -2.36
C ASN A 199 -9.57 0.04 -2.53
N GLY A 200 -10.74 0.59 -2.86
CA GLY A 200 -10.96 2.04 -3.01
C GLY A 200 -11.08 2.55 -4.44
N GLY A 201 -11.34 1.66 -5.40
CA GLY A 201 -11.70 2.04 -6.76
C GLY A 201 -13.16 2.49 -6.88
N LEU A 202 -13.45 3.36 -7.85
CA LEU A 202 -14.81 3.72 -8.26
C LEU A 202 -15.18 3.00 -9.56
N LEU A 203 -16.12 2.06 -9.48
CA LEU A 203 -16.60 1.31 -10.63
C LEU A 203 -17.90 1.91 -11.16
N LEU A 204 -17.85 2.52 -12.35
CA LEU A 204 -19.04 3.04 -13.05
C LEU A 204 -19.54 2.00 -14.04
N VAL A 205 -20.81 1.62 -13.96
CA VAL A 205 -21.39 0.53 -14.75
C VAL A 205 -22.54 1.05 -15.60
N GLY A 206 -22.42 0.97 -16.92
CA GLY A 206 -23.49 1.37 -17.84
C GLY A 206 -24.71 0.48 -17.68
N ALA A 207 -25.76 0.98 -17.03
CA ALA A 207 -27.00 0.26 -16.74
C ALA A 207 -28.18 0.72 -17.63
N GLY A 208 -27.91 1.50 -18.68
CA GLY A 208 -28.86 1.95 -19.69
C GLY A 208 -28.96 0.99 -20.88
N LYS A 209 -28.63 1.49 -22.09
CA LYS A 209 -28.77 0.77 -23.37
C LYS A 209 -28.19 -0.66 -23.38
N TYR A 210 -27.01 -0.85 -22.79
CA TYR A 210 -26.30 -2.14 -22.78
C TYR A 210 -26.42 -2.91 -21.46
N ARG A 211 -27.43 -2.60 -20.63
CA ARG A 211 -27.65 -3.25 -19.32
C ARG A 211 -27.61 -4.77 -19.36
N HIS A 212 -28.17 -5.37 -20.42
CA HIS A 212 -28.23 -6.82 -20.62
C HIS A 212 -26.86 -7.47 -20.84
N LYS A 213 -25.82 -6.69 -21.21
CA LYS A 213 -24.43 -7.13 -21.27
C LYS A 213 -23.69 -6.85 -19.97
N THR A 214 -23.78 -5.61 -19.48
CA THR A 214 -22.94 -5.09 -18.38
C THR A 214 -23.34 -5.62 -17.01
N LEU A 215 -24.65 -5.76 -16.74
CA LEU A 215 -25.17 -6.28 -15.46
C LEU A 215 -25.26 -7.82 -15.47
N THR A 216 -24.17 -8.46 -15.89
CA THR A 216 -24.02 -9.92 -15.93
C THR A 216 -22.88 -10.36 -15.00
N GLY A 217 -22.76 -11.67 -14.75
CA GLY A 217 -21.70 -12.22 -13.89
C GLY A 217 -21.78 -11.68 -12.45
N ILE A 218 -20.65 -11.26 -11.91
CA ILE A 218 -20.53 -10.71 -10.54
C ILE A 218 -21.32 -9.41 -10.31
N LEU A 219 -21.69 -8.70 -11.39
CA LEU A 219 -22.50 -7.47 -11.33
C LEU A 219 -24.00 -7.73 -11.52
N SER A 220 -24.42 -8.99 -11.63
CA SER A 220 -25.84 -9.33 -11.68
C SER A 220 -26.58 -8.89 -10.41
N GLY A 221 -27.79 -8.35 -10.57
CA GLY A 221 -28.61 -7.86 -9.45
C GLY A 221 -28.24 -6.48 -8.91
N LEU A 222 -27.26 -5.78 -9.51
CA LEU A 222 -26.95 -4.40 -9.15
C LEU A 222 -28.11 -3.46 -9.56
N ASN A 223 -28.84 -2.93 -8.57
CA ASN A 223 -30.04 -2.10 -8.79
C ASN A 223 -29.84 -0.61 -8.46
N GLY A 224 -28.79 -0.29 -7.71
CA GLY A 224 -28.42 1.07 -7.28
C GLY A 224 -26.94 1.11 -6.87
N ARG A 225 -26.46 2.28 -6.42
CA ARG A 225 -25.10 2.42 -5.90
C ARG A 225 -24.88 1.44 -4.76
N LYS A 226 -23.73 0.76 -4.73
CA LYS A 226 -23.36 -0.20 -3.70
C LYS A 226 -21.94 0.09 -3.23
N LYS A 227 -21.80 0.36 -1.94
CA LYS A 227 -20.49 0.42 -1.30
C LYS A 227 -19.89 -0.96 -1.19
N THR A 228 -18.60 -1.09 -1.45
CA THR A 228 -17.89 -2.36 -1.39
C THR A 228 -16.47 -2.11 -0.89
N GLY A 229 -16.13 -2.67 0.28
CA GLY A 229 -14.90 -2.33 0.98
C GLY A 229 -14.73 -0.81 1.15
N LEU A 230 -13.61 -0.28 0.64
CA LEU A 230 -13.26 1.14 0.66
C LEU A 230 -13.64 1.90 -0.62
N GLY A 231 -14.35 1.25 -1.55
CA GLY A 231 -14.77 1.82 -2.83
C GLY A 231 -16.28 1.69 -3.08
N THR A 232 -16.68 1.98 -4.31
CA THR A 232 -18.10 2.07 -4.68
C THR A 232 -18.34 1.53 -6.08
N VAL A 233 -19.43 0.79 -6.26
CA VAL A 233 -19.98 0.42 -7.57
C VAL A 233 -21.23 1.24 -7.84
N VAL A 234 -21.30 1.91 -8.99
CA VAL A 234 -22.42 2.80 -9.33
C VAL A 234 -23.01 2.43 -10.70
N PRO A 235 -24.25 1.90 -10.76
CA PRO A 235 -24.95 1.67 -12.03
C PRO A 235 -25.54 2.97 -12.59
N ILE A 236 -25.24 3.30 -13.84
CA ILE A 236 -25.65 4.55 -14.51
C ILE A 236 -26.74 4.25 -15.53
N LYS A 237 -27.99 4.63 -15.25
CA LYS A 237 -29.16 4.27 -16.07
C LYS A 237 -29.34 5.19 -17.27
N GLU A 238 -28.94 6.44 -17.10
CA GLU A 238 -29.02 7.55 -18.05
C GLU A 238 -28.09 7.36 -19.26
N GLY A 239 -27.12 6.44 -19.13
CA GLY A 239 -26.13 6.10 -20.16
C GLY A 239 -24.82 6.87 -19.98
N LEU A 240 -23.74 6.24 -20.44
CA LEU A 240 -22.37 6.76 -20.31
C LEU A 240 -21.81 7.34 -21.61
N GLU A 241 -22.58 7.34 -22.71
CA GLU A 241 -22.15 7.82 -24.03
C GLU A 241 -22.61 9.29 -24.28
N GLY A 242 -21.69 10.14 -24.77
CA GLY A 242 -21.98 11.45 -25.36
C GLY A 242 -21.70 12.68 -24.47
N ASN A 243 -21.27 13.77 -25.09
CA ASN A 243 -20.80 14.99 -24.41
C ASN A 243 -21.82 15.66 -23.47
N LYS A 244 -23.12 15.51 -23.75
CA LYS A 244 -24.19 16.05 -22.89
C LYS A 244 -24.24 15.44 -21.48
N ASN A 245 -23.55 14.31 -21.26
CA ASN A 245 -23.53 13.60 -20.00
C ASN A 245 -22.31 13.96 -19.12
N ILE A 246 -21.39 14.83 -19.58
CA ILE A 246 -20.13 15.14 -18.85
C ILE A 246 -20.40 15.66 -17.43
N GLU A 247 -21.28 16.66 -17.28
CA GLU A 247 -21.59 17.23 -15.97
C GLU A 247 -22.28 16.23 -15.04
N MET A 248 -23.20 15.42 -15.59
CA MET A 248 -23.86 14.35 -14.85
C MET A 248 -22.84 13.31 -14.36
N ILE A 249 -21.92 12.88 -15.22
CA ILE A 249 -20.88 11.91 -14.84
C ILE A 249 -19.95 12.50 -13.77
N LYS A 250 -19.57 13.79 -13.90
CA LYS A 250 -18.79 14.49 -12.88
C LYS A 250 -19.52 14.50 -11.54
N ASP A 251 -20.80 14.86 -11.53
CA ASP A 251 -21.60 14.92 -10.31
C ASP A 251 -21.75 13.54 -9.64
N ILE A 252 -21.91 12.49 -10.45
CA ILE A 252 -21.88 11.10 -9.98
C ILE A 252 -20.52 10.75 -9.36
N ILE A 253 -19.41 11.14 -9.99
CA ILE A 253 -18.07 10.87 -9.44
C ILE A 253 -17.89 11.60 -8.11
N ASP A 254 -18.21 12.89 -8.06
CA ASP A 254 -18.08 13.74 -6.86
C ASP A 254 -18.91 13.19 -5.69
N SER A 255 -20.10 12.64 -5.98
CA SER A 255 -21.02 12.11 -4.96
C SER A 255 -20.73 10.66 -4.53
N ASN A 256 -19.85 9.95 -5.25
CA ASN A 256 -19.57 8.53 -4.98
C ASN A 256 -18.08 8.25 -4.74
N ILE A 257 -17.23 9.27 -4.80
CA ILE A 257 -15.81 9.16 -4.46
C ILE A 257 -15.65 8.86 -2.96
N THR A 258 -14.88 7.84 -2.65
CA THR A 258 -14.60 7.47 -1.25
C THR A 258 -13.41 8.27 -0.71
N ALA A 259 -13.25 8.30 0.62
CA ALA A 259 -12.09 8.97 1.23
C ALA A 259 -10.76 8.41 0.67
N LYS A 260 -10.66 7.09 0.47
CA LYS A 260 -9.47 6.46 -0.11
C LYS A 260 -9.28 6.83 -1.59
N GLY A 261 -10.37 6.85 -2.37
CA GLY A 261 -10.32 7.28 -3.77
C GLY A 261 -9.83 8.72 -3.91
N LEU A 262 -10.37 9.62 -3.07
CA LEU A 262 -10.01 11.03 -3.04
C LEU A 262 -8.56 11.25 -2.55
N ASP A 263 -8.11 10.55 -1.51
CA ASP A 263 -6.71 10.60 -1.03
C ASP A 263 -5.73 10.19 -2.14
N ARG A 264 -6.05 9.15 -2.93
CA ARG A 264 -5.23 8.73 -4.07
C ARG A 264 -5.20 9.76 -5.22
N ILE A 265 -6.23 10.58 -5.37
CA ILE A 265 -6.28 11.64 -6.38
C ILE A 265 -5.50 12.88 -5.91
N ILE A 266 -5.67 13.29 -4.65
CA ILE A 266 -5.07 14.51 -4.09
C ILE A 266 -3.60 14.28 -3.71
N ASN A 267 -3.33 13.20 -2.98
CA ASN A 267 -2.03 12.95 -2.35
C ASN A 267 -1.17 11.94 -3.14
N GLY A 268 -1.80 11.12 -4.00
CA GLY A 268 -1.09 10.12 -4.81
C GLY A 268 -0.58 8.94 -3.98
N SER A 269 0.30 8.13 -4.58
CA SER A 269 0.96 7.03 -3.87
C SER A 269 2.04 7.55 -2.93
N ARG A 270 2.17 6.89 -1.78
CA ARG A 270 3.12 7.21 -0.71
C ARG A 270 4.26 6.21 -0.57
N ILE A 271 4.55 5.48 -1.65
CA ILE A 271 5.53 4.39 -1.58
C ILE A 271 6.93 4.89 -1.19
N ASN A 272 7.31 6.10 -1.62
CA ASN A 272 8.62 6.69 -1.31
C ASN A 272 8.74 7.04 0.17
N GLU A 273 7.71 7.67 0.74
CA GLU A 273 7.62 8.01 2.17
C GLU A 273 7.57 6.75 3.02
N GLN A 274 6.81 5.73 2.59
CA GLN A 274 6.74 4.42 3.24
C GLN A 274 8.12 3.76 3.32
N LEU A 275 8.95 3.87 2.28
CA LEU A 275 10.29 3.30 2.24
C LEU A 275 11.28 4.07 3.11
N GLN A 276 11.22 5.39 3.07
CA GLN A 276 12.10 6.24 3.88
C GLN A 276 11.88 5.97 5.37
N SER A 277 10.63 5.98 5.83
CA SER A 277 10.31 5.68 7.23
C SER A 277 10.45 4.19 7.59
N ALA A 278 10.45 3.28 6.61
CA ALA A 278 10.72 1.87 6.89
C ALA A 278 12.15 1.63 7.39
N GLN A 279 13.10 2.53 7.10
CA GLN A 279 14.46 2.44 7.62
C GLN A 279 14.49 2.51 9.16
N ASP A 280 13.59 3.26 9.77
CA ASP A 280 13.50 3.39 11.23
C ASP A 280 13.14 2.04 11.91
N LEU A 281 12.46 1.15 11.18
CA LEU A 281 12.13 -0.20 11.65
C LEU A 281 13.34 -1.14 11.69
N GLN A 282 14.50 -0.76 11.15
CA GLN A 282 15.70 -1.60 11.16
C GLN A 282 16.07 -2.02 12.58
N TYR A 283 16.07 -1.08 13.53
CA TYR A 283 16.40 -1.37 14.93
C TYR A 283 15.36 -2.28 15.61
N VAL A 284 14.09 -2.20 15.20
CA VAL A 284 13.03 -3.10 15.68
C VAL A 284 13.31 -4.52 15.20
N ALA A 285 13.61 -4.70 13.91
CA ALA A 285 14.00 -5.99 13.37
C ALA A 285 15.27 -6.53 14.04
N ASP A 286 16.31 -5.71 14.20
CA ASP A 286 17.58 -6.12 14.83
C ASP A 286 17.41 -6.58 16.28
N SER A 287 16.40 -6.06 16.98
CA SER A 287 16.08 -6.51 18.33
C SER A 287 15.77 -8.00 18.41
N LEU A 288 15.30 -8.62 17.32
CA LEU A 288 14.94 -10.04 17.24
C LEU A 288 16.17 -10.96 17.20
N PHE A 289 17.36 -10.45 16.86
CA PHE A 289 18.61 -11.20 16.99
C PHE A 289 19.07 -11.36 18.44
N LYS A 290 18.58 -10.50 19.35
CA LYS A 290 19.02 -10.56 20.75
C LYS A 290 18.58 -11.89 21.37
N PRO A 291 19.48 -12.57 22.11
CA PRO A 291 19.09 -13.75 22.88
C PRO A 291 18.04 -13.35 23.93
N ASP A 292 17.12 -14.27 24.22
CA ASP A 292 16.07 -14.06 25.21
C ASP A 292 16.70 -13.66 26.54
N LEU A 293 16.20 -12.59 27.17
CA LEU A 293 16.72 -12.09 28.45
C LEU A 293 16.66 -13.19 29.52
N ASN A 294 15.61 -14.01 29.53
CA ASN A 294 15.50 -15.14 30.45
C ASN A 294 16.56 -16.21 30.19
N TYR A 295 16.89 -16.45 28.92
CA TYR A 295 17.97 -17.35 28.56
C TYR A 295 19.33 -16.79 29.00
N MET A 296 19.60 -15.51 28.78
CA MET A 296 20.82 -14.84 29.25
C MET A 296 20.92 -14.83 30.77
N LEU A 297 19.82 -14.55 31.47
CA LEU A 297 19.75 -14.60 32.93
C LEU A 297 19.94 -16.04 33.44
N SER A 298 19.38 -17.04 32.76
CA SER A 298 19.57 -18.45 33.11
C SER A 298 21.03 -18.87 32.94
N LEU A 299 21.68 -18.50 31.83
CA LEU A 299 23.10 -18.76 31.60
C LEU A 299 23.97 -18.06 32.66
N THR A 300 23.62 -16.83 33.01
CA THR A 300 24.31 -16.07 34.06
C THR A 300 24.10 -16.72 35.43
N ALA A 301 22.88 -17.17 35.76
CA ALA A 301 22.57 -17.87 37.00
C ALA A 301 23.29 -19.23 37.09
N PHE A 302 23.35 -19.99 35.99
CA PHE A 302 24.14 -21.22 35.92
C PHE A 302 25.63 -20.95 36.11
N LEU A 303 26.15 -19.89 35.49
CA LEU A 303 27.54 -19.48 35.68
C LEU A 303 27.82 -19.12 37.14
N ILE A 304 26.92 -18.36 37.78
CA ILE A 304 27.04 -17.99 39.20
C ILE A 304 26.96 -19.22 40.12
N LEU A 305 25.94 -20.08 39.94
CA LEU A 305 25.77 -21.30 40.73
C LEU A 305 26.99 -22.21 40.60
N TYR A 306 27.57 -22.30 39.40
CA TYR A 306 28.73 -23.12 39.14
C TYR A 306 30.01 -22.55 39.77
N ILE A 307 30.21 -21.23 39.72
CA ILE A 307 31.29 -20.55 40.45
C ILE A 307 31.17 -20.82 41.96
N LEU A 308 29.96 -20.80 42.51
CA LEU A 308 29.72 -21.11 43.92
C LEU A 308 30.05 -22.58 44.26
N LEU A 309 29.65 -23.53 43.41
CA LEU A 309 29.98 -24.95 43.58
C LEU A 309 31.48 -25.22 43.50
N ILE A 310 32.18 -24.57 42.56
CA ILE A 310 33.64 -24.63 42.46
C ILE A 310 34.28 -24.05 43.72
N THR A 311 33.80 -22.89 44.19
CA THR A 311 34.34 -22.25 45.40
C THR A 311 34.14 -23.12 46.64
N GLY A 312 32.96 -23.75 46.77
CA GLY A 312 32.70 -24.75 47.81
C GLY A 312 33.62 -25.96 47.71
N ALA A 313 33.87 -26.50 46.50
CA ALA A 313 34.78 -27.61 46.29
C ALA A 313 36.26 -27.25 46.58
N ILE A 314 36.68 -26.02 46.28
CA ILE A 314 38.01 -25.48 46.65
C ILE A 314 38.18 -25.44 48.16
N ILE A 315 37.16 -24.99 48.89
CA ILE A 315 37.17 -24.92 50.35
C ILE A 315 37.23 -26.34 50.95
N TRP A 316 36.57 -27.31 50.31
CA TRP A 316 36.43 -28.66 50.86
C TRP A 316 37.63 -29.59 50.57
N ARG A 317 38.37 -29.40 49.47
CA ARG A 317 39.53 -30.23 49.10
C ARG A 317 40.83 -29.43 49.27
N LYS A 318 41.69 -29.80 50.24
CA LYS A 318 43.10 -29.31 50.36
C LYS A 318 43.99 -29.80 49.17
N GLY A 319 43.53 -29.66 47.93
CA GLY A 319 44.17 -30.17 46.70
C GLY A 319 44.37 -29.08 45.63
N SER A 320 45.29 -29.35 44.69
CA SER A 320 46.02 -28.36 43.88
C SER A 320 45.14 -27.30 43.17
N ARG A 321 45.40 -26.03 43.51
CA ARG A 321 44.75 -24.83 42.93
C ARG A 321 44.84 -24.77 41.39
N GLY A 322 45.83 -25.43 40.78
CA GLY A 322 46.07 -25.41 39.33
C GLY A 322 45.00 -26.10 38.49
N ILE A 323 44.44 -27.24 38.94
CA ILE A 323 43.40 -27.97 38.18
C ILE A 323 42.10 -27.15 38.12
N VAL A 324 41.80 -26.43 39.20
CA VAL A 324 40.61 -25.58 39.29
C VAL A 324 40.73 -24.36 38.37
N LEU A 325 41.87 -23.68 38.38
CA LEU A 325 42.16 -22.58 37.45
C LEU A 325 42.07 -23.01 35.98
N ALA A 326 42.62 -24.18 35.63
CA ALA A 326 42.54 -24.72 34.28
C ALA A 326 41.09 -25.06 33.86
N THR A 327 40.27 -25.55 34.80
CA THR A 327 38.86 -25.88 34.53
C THR A 327 38.02 -24.62 34.35
N VAL A 328 38.20 -23.60 35.20
CA VAL A 328 37.52 -22.31 35.07
C VAL A 328 37.90 -21.63 33.75
N PHE A 329 39.19 -21.62 33.41
CA PHE A 329 39.66 -21.05 32.14
C PHE A 329 39.13 -21.81 30.93
N GLY A 330 39.13 -23.16 30.96
CA GLY A 330 38.58 -23.99 29.91
C GLY A 330 37.09 -23.75 29.66
N ILE A 331 36.31 -23.47 30.71
CA ILE A 331 34.87 -23.21 30.59
C ILE A 331 34.59 -21.77 30.15
N ILE A 332 35.36 -20.78 30.61
CA ILE A 332 35.29 -19.42 30.05
C ILE A 332 35.60 -19.46 28.56
N MET A 333 36.64 -20.20 28.16
CA MET A 333 36.97 -20.42 26.76
C MET A 333 35.86 -21.18 26.01
N PHE A 334 35.17 -22.12 26.64
CA PHE A 334 34.01 -22.82 26.04
C PHE A 334 32.81 -21.89 25.85
N PHE A 335 32.47 -21.07 26.84
CA PHE A 335 31.40 -20.07 26.72
C PHE A 335 31.76 -19.00 25.69
N TYR A 336 33.02 -18.54 25.68
CA TYR A 336 33.54 -17.65 24.65
C TYR A 336 33.46 -18.31 23.28
N ALA A 337 33.83 -19.59 23.15
CA ALA A 337 33.71 -20.36 21.91
C ALA A 337 32.24 -20.58 21.49
N LEU A 338 31.29 -20.75 22.42
CA LEU A 338 29.86 -20.82 22.12
C LEU A 338 29.30 -19.48 21.60
N ILE A 339 29.76 -18.37 22.19
CA ILE A 339 29.44 -17.02 21.71
C ILE A 339 30.06 -16.78 20.32
N TRP A 340 31.35 -17.14 20.14
CA TRP A 340 32.12 -16.87 18.92
C TRP A 340 31.76 -17.80 17.75
N SER A 341 31.37 -19.05 18.03
CA SER A 341 30.91 -20.01 17.01
C SER A 341 29.54 -19.64 16.41
N GLY A 342 28.90 -18.57 16.87
CA GLY A 342 27.61 -18.12 16.35
C GLY A 342 26.45 -19.05 16.70
N VAL A 343 26.67 -20.07 17.54
CA VAL A 343 25.63 -21.00 18.02
C VAL A 343 24.51 -20.23 18.77
N ILE A 344 24.83 -19.08 19.36
CA ILE A 344 23.90 -18.22 20.10
C ILE A 344 23.07 -17.30 19.17
N GLN A 345 23.57 -16.96 17.97
CA GLN A 345 22.83 -16.21 16.95
C GLN A 345 22.45 -17.12 15.78
N LYS A 346 21.46 -17.98 16.02
CA LYS A 346 20.98 -18.94 15.02
C LYS A 346 20.33 -18.28 13.80
N ASN A 347 19.68 -17.13 14.01
CA ASN A 347 18.97 -16.44 12.93
C ASN A 347 19.93 -15.51 12.18
N LYS A 348 19.96 -15.64 10.86
CA LYS A 348 20.66 -14.73 9.94
C LYS A 348 19.70 -13.81 9.18
N VAL A 349 18.40 -14.07 9.31
CA VAL A 349 17.33 -13.24 8.80
C VAL A 349 16.28 -13.10 9.90
N VAL A 350 15.74 -11.90 10.06
CA VAL A 350 14.62 -11.58 10.97
C VAL A 350 13.67 -10.63 10.26
N CYS A 351 12.41 -10.62 10.69
CA CYS A 351 11.36 -9.84 10.05
C CYS A 351 10.62 -8.99 11.08
N THR A 352 10.39 -7.72 10.79
CA THR A 352 9.41 -6.90 11.51
C THR A 352 8.40 -6.33 10.53
N GLY A 353 7.21 -5.96 10.98
CA GLY A 353 6.25 -5.35 10.06
C GLY A 353 4.87 -5.06 10.62
N ILE A 354 3.99 -4.67 9.71
CA ILE A 354 2.58 -4.39 9.97
C ILE A 354 1.75 -5.25 9.01
N SER A 355 0.64 -5.76 9.53
CA SER A 355 -0.41 -6.40 8.74
C SER A 355 -1.71 -5.64 8.95
N THR A 356 -2.30 -5.12 7.88
CA THR A 356 -3.68 -4.64 7.89
C THR A 356 -4.58 -5.73 7.32
N TYR A 357 -5.75 -5.95 7.90
CA TYR A 357 -6.71 -6.98 7.48
C TYR A 357 -8.03 -6.34 7.04
N GLU A 358 -7.92 -5.30 6.21
CA GLU A 358 -9.05 -4.68 5.51
C GLU A 358 -9.66 -5.69 4.51
N GLU A 359 -10.45 -5.23 3.53
CA GLU A 359 -11.07 -6.11 2.52
C GLU A 359 -10.04 -7.00 1.79
N TYR A 360 -8.82 -6.48 1.59
CA TYR A 360 -7.62 -7.29 1.34
C TYR A 360 -6.61 -7.03 2.43
N GLY A 361 -6.08 -8.10 3.00
CA GLY A 361 -4.98 -7.94 3.93
C GLY A 361 -3.71 -7.50 3.20
N ILE A 362 -3.01 -6.50 3.74
CA ILE A 362 -1.74 -6.01 3.20
C ILE A 362 -0.68 -6.12 4.28
N SER A 363 0.45 -6.73 3.93
CA SER A 363 1.63 -6.82 4.79
C SER A 363 2.69 -5.82 4.35
N TYR A 364 3.23 -5.07 5.28
CA TYR A 364 4.41 -4.21 5.14
C TYR A 364 5.49 -4.81 6.02
N SER A 365 6.59 -5.29 5.46
CA SER A 365 7.61 -6.02 6.23
C SER A 365 9.00 -5.48 5.90
N LEU A 366 9.85 -5.38 6.91
CA LEU A 366 11.28 -5.15 6.76
C LEU A 366 12.00 -6.42 7.20
N ASN A 367 12.75 -7.01 6.28
CA ASN A 367 13.61 -8.16 6.57
C ASN A 367 15.06 -7.66 6.69
N ASN A 368 15.65 -7.86 7.86
CA ASN A 368 17.08 -7.64 8.04
C ASN A 368 17.80 -8.95 7.77
N ILE A 369 18.70 -8.92 6.79
CA ILE A 369 19.35 -10.08 6.22
C ILE A 369 20.86 -9.91 6.41
N TYR A 370 21.50 -10.88 7.05
CA TYR A 370 22.94 -10.92 7.29
C TYR A 370 23.52 -12.15 6.57
N PRO A 371 23.95 -12.00 5.31
CA PRO A 371 24.39 -13.13 4.51
C PRO A 371 25.55 -13.90 5.16
N TYR A 372 25.45 -15.22 5.11
CA TYR A 372 26.47 -16.14 5.64
C TYR A 372 27.28 -16.83 4.53
N LYS A 373 27.01 -16.51 3.27
CA LYS A 373 27.72 -16.95 2.05
C LYS A 373 27.84 -15.77 1.11
N GLU A 374 28.78 -15.83 0.16
CA GLU A 374 28.96 -14.78 -0.86
C GLU A 374 27.75 -14.64 -1.76
N LYS A 375 27.15 -15.77 -2.15
CA LYS A 375 25.89 -15.80 -2.89
C LYS A 375 24.77 -16.34 -2.01
N MET A 376 23.73 -15.55 -1.83
CA MET A 376 22.53 -15.92 -1.08
C MET A 376 21.28 -15.61 -1.92
N LEU A 377 20.41 -16.61 -2.04
CA LEU A 377 19.13 -16.51 -2.72
C LEU A 377 18.02 -16.48 -1.68
N LEU A 378 17.12 -15.53 -1.80
CA LEU A 378 15.93 -15.43 -0.96
C LEU A 378 14.69 -15.43 -1.86
N ASP A 379 13.76 -16.35 -1.61
CA ASP A 379 12.48 -16.34 -2.33
C ASP A 379 11.64 -15.17 -1.83
N LEU A 380 11.12 -14.40 -2.77
CA LEU A 380 10.06 -13.44 -2.52
C LEU A 380 8.78 -14.27 -2.32
N THR A 381 8.58 -14.78 -1.10
CA THR A 381 7.23 -15.16 -0.60
C THR A 381 6.24 -14.08 -1.01
N PRO A 382 4.95 -14.37 -1.30
CA PRO A 382 4.14 -13.62 -2.28
C PRO A 382 3.93 -12.14 -1.92
N HIS A 383 4.98 -11.35 -2.15
CA HIS A 383 5.06 -9.92 -2.01
C HIS A 383 5.12 -9.40 -3.43
N PHE A 384 4.28 -8.42 -3.73
CA PHE A 384 4.25 -7.80 -5.05
C PHE A 384 5.21 -6.63 -5.14
N TYR A 385 5.75 -6.17 -4.01
CA TYR A 385 6.82 -5.18 -3.96
C TYR A 385 7.98 -5.67 -3.11
N SER A 386 9.20 -5.41 -3.59
CA SER A 386 10.40 -5.56 -2.79
C SER A 386 11.39 -4.47 -3.18
N ARG A 387 12.01 -3.85 -2.18
CA ARG A 387 13.06 -2.85 -2.38
C ARG A 387 14.13 -2.98 -1.31
N GLU A 388 15.36 -3.05 -1.78
CA GLU A 388 16.53 -2.98 -0.94
C GLU A 388 16.71 -1.53 -0.47
N LEU A 389 16.91 -1.34 0.84
CA LEU A 389 17.11 -0.03 1.46
C LEU A 389 18.60 0.29 1.70
N THR A 390 19.50 -0.64 1.37
CA THR A 390 20.95 -0.45 1.41
C THR A 390 21.52 -0.11 0.02
N ASN A 391 22.78 0.34 -0.01
CA ASN A 391 23.51 0.59 -1.26
C ASN A 391 24.22 -0.66 -1.80
N SER A 392 23.99 -1.82 -1.19
CA SER A 392 24.67 -3.06 -1.56
C SER A 392 24.15 -3.58 -2.91
N LYS A 393 24.96 -4.38 -3.61
CA LYS A 393 24.58 -4.94 -4.91
C LYS A 393 23.56 -6.06 -4.74
N TYR A 394 22.47 -5.98 -5.49
CA TYR A 394 21.44 -7.02 -5.57
C TYR A 394 20.81 -7.05 -6.97
N ALA A 395 20.13 -8.15 -7.28
CA ALA A 395 19.28 -8.26 -8.46
C ALA A 395 17.95 -8.92 -8.08
N ILE A 396 16.86 -8.45 -8.67
CA ILE A 396 15.53 -9.04 -8.51
C ILE A 396 15.25 -9.90 -9.74
N ASP A 397 14.88 -11.16 -9.55
CA ASP A 397 14.27 -11.98 -10.59
C ASP A 397 12.75 -11.92 -10.44
N PRO A 398 12.05 -11.07 -11.22
CA PRO A 398 10.61 -10.89 -11.08
C PRO A 398 9.80 -12.05 -11.66
N VAL A 399 10.41 -12.90 -12.49
CA VAL A 399 9.73 -14.03 -13.13
C VAL A 399 9.73 -15.23 -12.19
N ASP A 400 10.89 -15.51 -11.58
CA ASP A 400 11.04 -16.60 -10.60
C ASP A 400 10.67 -16.18 -9.17
N GLY A 401 10.47 -14.87 -8.94
CA GLY A 401 10.10 -14.30 -7.64
C GLY A 401 11.21 -14.45 -6.59
N ARG A 402 12.44 -14.06 -6.91
CA ARG A 402 13.61 -14.20 -6.02
C ARG A 402 14.47 -12.95 -6.00
N ILE A 403 15.21 -12.76 -4.92
CA ILE A 403 16.27 -11.76 -4.83
C ILE A 403 17.62 -12.47 -4.68
N ILE A 404 18.62 -11.92 -5.36
CA ILE A 404 19.99 -12.45 -5.43
C ILE A 404 20.92 -11.44 -4.76
N TYR A 405 21.60 -11.89 -3.71
CA TYR A 405 22.65 -11.15 -3.02
C TYR A 405 24.00 -11.76 -3.34
N ASP A 406 24.94 -10.95 -3.83
CA ASP A 406 26.31 -11.35 -4.20
C ASP A 406 27.37 -10.71 -3.28
N THR A 407 26.97 -10.25 -2.08
CA THR A 407 27.87 -9.69 -1.07
C THR A 407 27.56 -10.27 0.32
N LYS A 408 28.49 -10.09 1.27
CA LYS A 408 28.29 -10.42 2.70
C LYS A 408 27.85 -9.21 3.53
N GLU A 409 27.54 -8.10 2.88
CA GLU A 409 27.09 -6.89 3.58
C GLU A 409 25.67 -7.11 4.12
N PRO A 410 25.27 -6.45 5.22
CA PRO A 410 23.89 -6.47 5.68
C PRO A 410 22.95 -5.90 4.61
N HIS A 411 21.79 -6.52 4.46
CA HIS A 411 20.74 -6.10 3.55
C HIS A 411 19.44 -5.86 4.32
N TYR A 412 18.71 -4.82 3.93
CA TYR A 412 17.45 -4.41 4.53
C TYR A 412 16.39 -4.40 3.44
N LEU A 413 15.65 -5.50 3.34
CA LEU A 413 14.67 -5.71 2.29
C LEU A 413 13.29 -5.31 2.79
N PHE A 414 12.82 -4.15 2.33
CA PHE A 414 11.41 -3.79 2.48
C PHE A 414 10.55 -4.58 1.51
N GLN A 415 9.44 -5.10 1.98
CA GLN A 415 8.48 -5.86 1.18
C GLN A 415 7.05 -5.43 1.46
N LYS A 416 6.25 -5.28 0.40
CA LYS A 416 4.80 -5.09 0.47
C LYS A 416 4.11 -6.27 -0.20
N GLY A 417 3.17 -6.90 0.49
CA GLY A 417 2.56 -8.16 0.05
C GLY A 417 1.07 -8.25 0.37
N ILE A 418 0.41 -9.20 -0.28
CA ILE A 418 -1.00 -9.52 -0.01
C ILE A 418 -1.06 -10.65 1.01
N ILE A 419 -1.91 -10.47 2.02
CA ILE A 419 -2.25 -11.50 2.99
C ILE A 419 -3.47 -12.25 2.45
N LYS A 420 -3.32 -13.55 2.22
CA LYS A 420 -4.41 -14.45 1.83
C LYS A 420 -5.19 -14.88 3.06
N GLN A 421 -5.97 -13.96 3.61
CA GLN A 421 -6.90 -14.22 4.71
C GLN A 421 -8.18 -13.43 4.45
N GLU A 422 -9.33 -14.03 4.76
CA GLU A 422 -10.60 -13.31 4.70
C GLU A 422 -10.64 -12.19 5.75
N LYS A 423 -11.29 -11.07 5.39
CA LYS A 423 -11.52 -9.95 6.30
C LYS A 423 -12.25 -10.44 7.56
N PRO A 424 -11.67 -10.22 8.75
CA PRO A 424 -12.36 -10.53 10.00
C PRO A 424 -13.62 -9.68 10.15
N GLN A 425 -14.74 -10.32 10.45
CA GLN A 425 -16.03 -9.66 10.65
C GLN A 425 -16.22 -9.29 12.12
N ILE A 426 -15.43 -8.33 12.61
CA ILE A 426 -15.59 -7.78 13.97
C ILE A 426 -16.62 -6.65 13.89
N LYS A 427 -17.76 -6.83 14.57
CA LYS A 427 -18.86 -5.86 14.58
C LYS A 427 -19.15 -5.42 16.00
N LEU A 428 -19.13 -4.11 16.22
CA LEU A 428 -19.54 -3.50 17.47
C LEU A 428 -20.75 -2.58 17.24
N LYS A 429 -21.48 -2.35 18.31
CA LYS A 429 -22.63 -1.47 18.35
C LYS A 429 -22.28 -0.22 19.12
N LEU A 430 -22.59 0.95 18.57
CA LEU A 430 -22.37 2.23 19.24
C LEU A 430 -23.72 2.94 19.40
N ASN A 431 -24.10 3.22 20.63
CA ASN A 431 -25.32 3.97 20.94
C ASN A 431 -25.07 4.91 22.13
N GLU A 432 -25.36 6.20 21.97
CA GLU A 432 -25.16 7.24 23.00
C GLU A 432 -23.79 7.14 23.71
N GLU A 433 -22.71 7.08 22.92
CA GLU A 433 -21.32 6.89 23.40
C GLU A 433 -21.02 5.55 24.10
N ILE A 434 -21.98 4.64 24.16
CA ILE A 434 -21.77 3.30 24.73
C ILE A 434 -21.49 2.32 23.60
N LEU A 435 -20.26 1.81 23.58
CA LEU A 435 -19.81 0.75 22.70
C LEU A 435 -20.10 -0.62 23.31
N ARG A 436 -20.74 -1.51 22.56
CA ARG A 436 -21.08 -2.88 22.99
C ARG A 436 -20.79 -3.92 21.91
N GLY A 437 -20.43 -5.12 22.31
CA GLY A 437 -20.30 -6.26 21.41
C GLY A 437 -19.16 -7.20 21.80
N GLU A 438 -18.79 -8.08 20.89
CA GLU A 438 -17.69 -9.01 21.08
C GLU A 438 -16.56 -8.68 20.10
N ILE A 439 -15.34 -8.53 20.60
CA ILE A 439 -14.13 -8.54 19.78
C ILE A 439 -13.46 -9.90 19.89
N PHE A 440 -12.74 -10.29 18.85
CA PHE A 440 -11.99 -11.54 18.88
C PHE A 440 -10.68 -11.41 18.12
N ASN A 441 -9.72 -12.26 18.47
CA ASN A 441 -8.47 -12.41 17.74
C ASN A 441 -8.66 -13.40 16.58
N PRO A 442 -8.63 -12.95 15.31
CA PRO A 442 -8.84 -13.83 14.16
C PRO A 442 -7.59 -14.66 13.81
N LEU A 443 -6.46 -14.43 14.47
CA LEU A 443 -5.22 -15.17 14.24
C LEU A 443 -5.15 -16.42 15.11
N ALA A 444 -4.41 -17.41 14.65
CA ALA A 444 -4.10 -18.60 15.44
C ALA A 444 -3.06 -18.33 16.55
N VAL A 445 -2.34 -17.21 16.46
CA VAL A 445 -1.33 -16.79 17.44
C VAL A 445 -1.90 -15.75 18.40
N LYS A 446 -1.33 -15.67 19.59
CA LYS A 446 -1.70 -14.67 20.59
C LYS A 446 -1.40 -13.25 20.11
N LEU A 447 -2.33 -12.33 20.37
CA LEU A 447 -2.13 -10.89 20.28
C LEU A 447 -1.78 -10.33 21.66
N TYR A 448 -0.65 -9.64 21.73
CA TYR A 448 -0.16 -8.98 22.93
C TYR A 448 -0.49 -7.50 22.91
N ASN A 449 -0.72 -6.91 24.09
CA ASN A 449 -0.97 -5.48 24.25
C ASN A 449 -2.02 -4.95 23.26
N SER A 450 -3.14 -5.67 23.10
CA SER A 450 -4.18 -5.28 22.16
C SER A 450 -4.94 -4.06 22.68
N PHE A 451 -5.40 -3.23 21.76
CA PHE A 451 -6.19 -2.05 22.06
C PHE A 451 -7.15 -1.75 20.91
N LEU A 452 -8.28 -1.13 21.24
CA LEU A 452 -9.30 -0.73 20.30
C LEU A 452 -9.27 0.80 20.14
N ILE A 453 -9.23 1.29 18.91
CA ILE A 453 -9.42 2.71 18.60
C ILE A 453 -10.84 2.88 18.06
N VAL A 454 -11.61 3.81 18.63
CA VAL A 454 -12.92 4.24 18.13
C VAL A 454 -12.95 5.76 18.11
N GLY A 455 -12.80 6.35 16.93
CA GLY A 455 -12.76 7.80 16.74
C GLY A 455 -11.61 8.44 17.52
N ASP A 456 -11.95 9.17 18.57
CA ASP A 456 -11.07 9.88 19.48
C ASP A 456 -10.90 9.17 20.84
N THR A 457 -11.22 7.88 20.93
CA THR A 457 -11.05 7.06 22.13
C THR A 457 -10.13 5.87 21.85
N ALA A 458 -9.14 5.64 22.70
CA ALA A 458 -8.37 4.40 22.77
C ALA A 458 -8.76 3.59 24.02
N ILE A 459 -9.02 2.31 23.84
CA ILE A 459 -9.45 1.37 24.87
C ILE A 459 -8.42 0.25 24.97
N SER A 460 -7.76 0.14 26.13
CA SER A 460 -6.85 -0.98 26.43
C SER A 460 -7.63 -2.28 26.57
N ILE A 461 -7.28 -3.29 25.77
CA ILE A 461 -7.89 -4.63 25.81
C ILE A 461 -6.95 -5.63 26.49
N GLY A 462 -5.64 -5.50 26.27
CA GLY A 462 -4.63 -6.41 26.77
C GLY A 462 -4.42 -7.61 25.86
N ASP A 463 -4.00 -8.72 26.45
CA ASP A 463 -3.64 -9.92 25.71
C ASP A 463 -4.88 -10.71 25.26
N ILE A 464 -4.89 -11.18 24.01
CA ILE A 464 -5.96 -12.01 23.46
C ILE A 464 -5.34 -13.26 22.83
N ASP A 465 -5.64 -14.43 23.37
CA ASP A 465 -5.17 -15.71 22.81
C ASP A 465 -5.70 -15.92 21.37
N GLY A 466 -5.07 -16.81 20.60
CA GLY A 466 -5.50 -17.13 19.24
C GLY A 466 -6.95 -17.65 19.22
N GLY A 467 -7.84 -17.01 18.44
CA GLY A 467 -9.28 -17.30 18.45
C GLY A 467 -10.03 -16.85 19.71
N GLY A 468 -9.35 -16.22 20.67
CA GLY A 468 -9.94 -15.73 21.91
C GLY A 468 -10.95 -14.59 21.66
N LYS A 469 -11.94 -14.49 22.55
CA LYS A 469 -13.07 -13.55 22.47
C LYS A 469 -13.16 -12.73 23.75
N ILE A 470 -13.52 -11.45 23.61
CA ILE A 470 -13.69 -10.52 24.73
C ILE A 470 -14.98 -9.72 24.50
N GLU A 471 -15.86 -9.74 25.50
CA GLU A 471 -17.04 -8.89 25.52
C GLU A 471 -16.67 -7.46 25.94
N ILE A 472 -17.15 -6.49 25.17
CA ILE A 472 -16.91 -5.06 25.39
C ILE A 472 -18.23 -4.40 25.77
N LYS A 473 -18.18 -3.62 26.84
CA LYS A 473 -19.19 -2.63 27.21
C LYS A 473 -18.46 -1.42 27.78
N TYR A 474 -18.23 -0.42 26.93
CA TYR A 474 -17.38 0.73 27.25
C TYR A 474 -18.10 2.04 26.93
N ARG A 475 -17.96 3.05 27.78
CA ARG A 475 -18.39 4.41 27.46
C ARG A 475 -17.19 5.17 26.90
N LEU A 476 -17.31 5.72 25.71
CA LEU A 476 -16.24 6.51 25.09
C LEU A 476 -15.81 7.64 26.04
N ASP A 477 -14.50 7.77 26.25
CA ASP A 477 -13.93 8.71 27.22
C ASP A 477 -13.14 9.85 26.56
N HIS A 478 -13.09 9.86 25.22
CA HIS A 478 -12.51 10.92 24.41
C HIS A 478 -11.04 11.23 24.73
N ASN A 479 -10.29 10.23 25.20
CA ASN A 479 -8.90 10.39 25.63
C ASN A 479 -7.90 10.77 24.53
N LEU A 480 -8.30 10.75 23.25
CA LEU A 480 -7.53 11.22 22.09
C LEU A 480 -8.14 12.48 21.45
N PHE A 481 -9.11 13.12 22.10
CA PHE A 481 -9.79 14.29 21.57
C PHE A 481 -8.84 15.49 21.48
N ASN A 482 -8.75 16.06 20.28
CA ASN A 482 -8.06 17.33 20.04
C ASN A 482 -6.65 17.39 20.68
N ILE A 483 -5.84 16.36 20.39
CA ILE A 483 -4.41 16.28 20.73
C ILE A 483 -3.54 16.13 19.48
N GLY A 484 -2.31 16.63 19.57
CA GLY A 484 -1.31 16.57 18.50
C GLY A 484 -0.73 15.17 18.24
N ASN A 485 0.04 15.00 17.16
CA ASN A 485 0.58 13.70 16.72
C ASN A 485 1.39 12.98 17.83
N TYR A 486 2.32 13.69 18.46
CA TYR A 486 3.15 13.12 19.53
C TYR A 486 2.32 12.67 20.74
N ASN A 487 1.40 13.51 21.20
CA ASN A 487 0.52 13.21 22.33
C ASN A 487 -0.44 12.07 21.99
N TYR A 488 -0.88 11.96 20.73
CA TYR A 488 -1.74 10.88 20.26
C TYR A 488 -1.07 9.52 20.41
N ILE A 489 0.15 9.37 19.88
CA ILE A 489 0.93 8.13 20.03
C ILE A 489 1.23 7.86 21.50
N THR A 490 1.64 8.89 22.25
CA THR A 490 1.98 8.76 23.67
C THR A 490 0.80 8.28 24.50
N SER A 491 -0.40 8.84 24.28
CA SER A 491 -1.61 8.48 25.03
C SER A 491 -2.01 7.04 24.77
N ILE A 492 -2.01 6.61 23.49
CA ILE A 492 -2.27 5.20 23.13
C ILE A 492 -1.22 4.29 23.77
N SER A 493 0.06 4.67 23.68
CA SER A 493 1.18 3.86 24.15
C SER A 493 1.13 3.64 25.66
N GLN A 494 0.79 4.67 26.43
CA GLN A 494 0.63 4.59 27.88
C GLN A 494 -0.61 3.76 28.24
N ASN A 495 -1.73 3.98 27.57
CA ASN A 495 -2.99 3.27 27.84
C ASN A 495 -2.88 1.75 27.55
N ALA A 496 -2.21 1.38 26.45
CA ALA A 496 -2.01 -0.02 26.03
C ALA A 496 -0.77 -0.70 26.63
N GLY A 497 0.07 0.03 27.39
CA GLY A 497 1.29 -0.49 28.00
C GLY A 497 2.35 -0.90 26.98
N LEU A 498 2.55 -0.10 25.93
CA LEU A 498 3.44 -0.41 24.82
C LEU A 498 4.91 -0.22 25.20
N ASN A 499 5.76 -1.16 24.79
CA ASN A 499 7.21 -1.02 24.88
C ASN A 499 7.75 -0.22 23.67
N LYS A 500 9.02 0.21 23.72
CA LYS A 500 9.63 0.99 22.62
C LYS A 500 9.49 0.37 21.23
N TYR A 501 9.60 -0.95 21.07
CA TYR A 501 9.49 -1.62 19.77
C TYR A 501 8.05 -1.61 19.24
N HIS A 502 7.08 -1.71 20.14
CA HIS A 502 5.66 -1.59 19.81
C HIS A 502 5.31 -0.14 19.41
N ILE A 503 5.91 0.85 20.07
CA ILE A 503 5.73 2.27 19.74
C ILE A 503 6.22 2.58 18.33
N GLU A 504 7.43 2.16 17.96
CA GLU A 504 7.98 2.37 16.60
C GLU A 504 7.08 1.77 15.50
N LEU A 505 6.54 0.57 15.73
CA LEU A 505 5.59 -0.05 14.80
C LEU A 505 4.25 0.72 14.72
N LEU A 506 3.76 1.23 15.85
CA LEU A 506 2.56 2.05 15.90
C LEU A 506 2.76 3.40 15.21
N GLU A 507 3.91 4.03 15.38
CA GLU A 507 4.30 5.28 14.72
C GLU A 507 4.39 5.08 13.21
N TYR A 508 5.09 4.04 12.75
CA TYR A 508 5.16 3.71 11.33
C TYR A 508 3.76 3.42 10.74
N TYR A 509 2.91 2.70 11.47
CA TYR A 509 1.51 2.52 11.07
C TYR A 509 0.79 3.86 10.95
N HIS A 510 0.81 4.69 11.99
CA HIS A 510 0.06 5.94 12.04
C HIS A 510 0.48 6.92 10.93
N GLU A 511 1.78 7.07 10.71
CA GLU A 511 2.35 8.04 9.76
C GLU A 511 2.25 7.56 8.31
N GLN A 512 2.44 6.26 8.05
CA GLN A 512 2.68 5.76 6.68
C GLN A 512 1.58 4.87 6.10
N ILE A 513 0.79 4.20 6.95
CA ILE A 513 -0.17 3.17 6.50
C ILE A 513 -1.61 3.49 6.89
N GLY A 514 -1.83 4.08 8.06
CA GLY A 514 -3.15 4.34 8.63
C GLY A 514 -4.02 5.14 7.66
N GLU A 515 -4.85 4.42 6.93
CA GLU A 515 -5.78 4.89 5.92
C GLU A 515 -7.17 4.32 6.24
N GLY A 516 -8.20 5.04 5.82
CA GLY A 516 -9.58 4.63 5.99
C GLY A 516 -10.48 5.84 6.22
N ALA A 517 -11.73 5.70 5.80
CA ALA A 517 -12.76 6.71 6.05
C ALA A 517 -13.25 6.69 7.49
N LEU A 518 -13.26 5.52 8.15
CA LEU A 518 -13.63 5.36 9.55
C LEU A 518 -12.45 4.92 10.43
N ASN A 519 -12.22 5.64 11.51
CA ASN A 519 -11.19 5.36 12.51
C ASN A 519 -11.70 4.40 13.60
N CYS A 520 -12.08 3.18 13.23
CA CYS A 520 -12.52 2.14 14.16
C CYS A 520 -11.78 0.82 13.90
N LYS A 521 -10.81 0.47 14.74
CA LYS A 521 -9.89 -0.66 14.48
C LYS A 521 -9.40 -1.32 15.76
N LEU A 522 -9.28 -2.64 15.75
CA LEU A 522 -8.59 -3.44 16.76
C LEU A 522 -7.13 -3.60 16.35
N LEU A 523 -6.21 -3.27 17.25
CA LEU A 523 -4.78 -3.40 17.05
C LEU A 523 -4.19 -4.35 18.09
N GLY A 524 -3.16 -5.10 17.72
CA GLY A 524 -2.42 -5.95 18.65
C GLY A 524 -1.13 -6.49 18.06
N PHE A 525 -0.18 -6.85 18.92
CA PHE A 525 1.16 -7.28 18.49
C PHE A 525 1.26 -8.81 18.48
N SER A 526 1.90 -9.39 17.47
CA SER A 526 2.20 -10.82 17.44
C SER A 526 3.69 -11.03 17.29
N SER A 527 4.24 -11.99 18.02
CA SER A 527 5.62 -12.44 17.88
C SER A 527 5.67 -13.95 17.65
N GLY A 528 6.63 -14.42 16.86
CA GLY A 528 6.73 -15.85 16.55
C GLY A 528 7.75 -16.18 15.47
N ASP A 529 7.62 -17.38 14.91
CA ASP A 529 8.45 -17.85 13.81
C ASP A 529 7.69 -17.78 12.48
N LYS A 530 8.34 -17.26 11.44
CA LYS A 530 7.88 -17.29 10.04
C LYS A 530 8.80 -18.19 9.22
N LYS A 531 8.24 -18.91 8.25
CA LYS A 531 9.04 -19.70 7.29
C LYS A 531 9.34 -18.87 6.06
N ILE A 532 10.61 -18.83 5.66
CA ILE A 532 11.06 -18.25 4.40
C ILE A 532 12.01 -19.23 3.70
N ASN A 533 12.07 -19.20 2.37
CA ASN A 533 13.01 -20.03 1.63
C ASN A 533 14.30 -19.26 1.38
N ILE A 534 15.41 -19.79 1.88
CA ILE A 534 16.76 -19.29 1.68
C ILE A 534 17.55 -20.39 0.98
N ASN A 535 18.18 -20.07 -0.16
CA ASN A 535 18.98 -21.01 -0.95
C ASN A 535 18.24 -22.32 -1.25
N GLY A 536 16.94 -22.23 -1.56
CA GLY A 536 16.07 -23.37 -1.84
C GLY A 536 15.68 -24.22 -0.62
N LYS A 537 15.98 -23.77 0.61
CA LYS A 537 15.61 -24.46 1.86
C LYS A 537 14.68 -23.58 2.70
N ALA A 538 13.60 -24.17 3.21
CA ALA A 538 12.71 -23.50 4.16
C ALA A 538 13.42 -23.33 5.51
N GLU A 539 13.70 -22.09 5.89
CA GLU A 539 14.27 -21.69 7.17
C GLU A 539 13.20 -20.99 8.03
N LYS A 540 13.27 -21.18 9.35
CA LYS A 540 12.44 -20.43 10.30
C LYS A 540 13.19 -19.17 10.73
N ILE A 541 12.52 -18.04 10.65
CA ILE A 541 13.01 -16.74 11.09
C ILE A 541 12.11 -16.17 12.18
N LYS A 542 12.66 -15.38 13.08
CA LYS A 542 11.86 -14.64 14.06
C LYS A 542 11.12 -13.49 13.40
N GLU A 543 9.91 -13.25 13.88
CA GLU A 543 9.04 -12.17 13.41
C GLU A 543 8.38 -11.42 14.57
N LEU A 544 8.26 -10.10 14.44
CA LEU A 544 7.39 -9.23 15.24
C LEU A 544 6.46 -8.45 14.31
N ARG A 545 5.17 -8.43 14.59
CA ARG A 545 4.20 -7.67 13.79
C ARG A 545 3.23 -6.88 14.65
N LEU A 546 2.82 -5.73 14.14
CA LEU A 546 1.57 -5.09 14.52
C LEU A 546 0.46 -5.55 13.57
N ASN A 547 -0.63 -6.07 14.11
CA ASN A 547 -1.81 -6.50 13.34
C ASN A 547 -2.94 -5.49 13.56
N VAL A 548 -3.58 -5.09 12.47
CA VAL A 548 -4.64 -4.08 12.45
C VAL A 548 -5.87 -4.65 11.77
N PHE A 549 -6.94 -4.82 12.54
CA PHE A 549 -8.20 -5.39 12.09
C PHE A 549 -9.26 -4.28 12.03
N PRO A 550 -9.98 -4.13 10.90
CA PRO A 550 -11.11 -3.22 10.83
C PRO A 550 -12.21 -3.68 11.80
N VAL A 551 -12.88 -2.71 12.41
CA VAL A 551 -14.05 -2.97 13.24
C VAL A 551 -15.22 -2.19 12.65
N THR A 552 -16.23 -2.93 12.22
CA THR A 552 -17.45 -2.31 11.70
C THR A 552 -18.32 -1.85 12.86
N LEU A 553 -18.84 -0.63 12.75
CA LEU A 553 -19.81 -0.09 13.69
C LEU A 553 -21.22 -0.21 13.11
N SER A 554 -22.16 -0.60 13.97
CA SER A 554 -23.59 -0.62 13.67
C SER A 554 -24.34 0.17 14.73
N SER A 555 -25.52 0.67 14.38
CA SER A 555 -26.42 1.30 15.35
C SER A 555 -27.56 0.35 15.74
N GLU A 556 -28.05 0.52 16.97
CA GLU A 556 -29.28 -0.10 17.45
C GLU A 556 -30.50 0.84 17.33
N SER A 557 -30.27 2.10 16.96
CA SER A 557 -31.28 3.13 16.73
C SER A 557 -31.16 3.66 15.31
N ASP A 558 -32.27 4.12 14.72
CA ASP A 558 -32.21 4.87 13.46
C ASP A 558 -31.42 6.18 13.65
N GLU A 559 -31.47 6.77 14.84
CA GLU A 559 -30.65 7.92 15.21
C GLU A 559 -29.23 7.50 15.59
N VAL A 560 -28.23 8.16 15.00
CA VAL A 560 -26.82 7.87 15.22
C VAL A 560 -26.05 9.14 15.52
N SER A 561 -25.16 9.04 16.51
CA SER A 561 -24.14 10.05 16.77
C SER A 561 -22.76 9.46 16.51
N ILE A 562 -22.09 9.99 15.49
CA ILE A 562 -20.71 9.67 15.12
C ILE A 562 -19.79 10.56 15.99
N PRO A 563 -18.94 9.96 16.86
CA PRO A 563 -18.04 10.71 17.72
C PRO A 563 -16.91 11.37 16.91
N PHE A 564 -16.21 12.29 17.57
CA PHE A 564 -15.08 12.99 16.97
C PHE A 564 -14.06 12.02 16.39
N ARG A 565 -13.44 12.43 15.27
CA ARG A 565 -12.33 11.73 14.61
C ARG A 565 -12.70 10.35 14.07
N LEU A 566 -13.93 9.86 14.26
CA LEU A 566 -14.39 8.63 13.63
C LEU A 566 -14.40 8.82 12.10
N ILE A 567 -14.92 9.94 11.60
CA ILE A 567 -14.71 10.35 10.20
C ILE A 567 -13.42 11.18 10.12
N GLN A 568 -12.46 10.72 9.31
CA GLN A 568 -11.20 11.42 9.08
C GLN A 568 -11.23 12.20 7.76
N PRO A 569 -10.73 13.44 7.72
CA PRO A 569 -10.67 14.19 6.48
C PRO A 569 -9.57 13.67 5.56
N VAL A 570 -9.81 13.72 4.25
CA VAL A 570 -8.72 13.78 3.28
C VAL A 570 -8.18 15.22 3.31
N VAL A 571 -6.90 15.36 3.62
CA VAL A 571 -6.26 16.66 3.78
C VAL A 571 -5.46 17.00 2.54
N LYS A 572 -5.70 18.19 2.01
CA LYS A 572 -4.86 18.83 1.01
C LYS A 572 -4.21 20.07 1.61
N CYS A 573 -2.94 20.26 1.26
CA CYS A 573 -2.24 21.52 1.49
C CYS A 573 -1.75 22.07 0.16
N ASN A 574 -1.93 23.38 -0.06
CA ASN A 574 -1.45 24.04 -1.27
C ASN A 574 0.08 23.98 -1.43
N LYS A 575 0.81 23.84 -0.33
CA LYS A 575 2.25 23.52 -0.31
C LYS A 575 2.44 22.12 0.25
N LYS A 576 2.86 21.18 -0.61
CA LYS A 576 3.05 19.79 -0.20
C LYS A 576 4.02 19.69 0.99
N PRO A 577 3.56 19.23 2.16
CA PRO A 577 4.39 19.08 3.33
C PRO A 577 5.32 17.87 3.17
N LEU A 578 6.40 17.84 3.96
CA LEU A 578 7.32 16.69 4.00
C LEU A 578 6.66 15.45 4.62
N ASN A 579 5.85 15.66 5.66
CA ASN A 579 5.15 14.61 6.38
C ASN A 579 3.64 14.72 6.16
N ARG A 580 2.93 13.60 6.32
CA ARG A 580 1.48 13.59 6.19
C ARG A 580 0.84 14.42 7.29
N ILE A 581 -0.15 15.21 6.90
CA ILE A 581 -0.99 15.93 7.83
C ILE A 581 -1.99 14.93 8.41
N LYS A 582 -1.96 14.78 9.74
CA LYS A 582 -2.81 13.85 10.49
C LYS A 582 -3.62 14.60 11.54
N ASN A 583 -3.03 14.85 12.71
CA ASN A 583 -3.76 15.42 13.85
C ASN A 583 -3.47 16.90 13.99
N GLU A 584 -2.40 17.39 13.37
CA GLU A 584 -2.01 18.78 13.42
C GLU A 584 -1.31 19.25 12.14
N TYR A 585 -1.26 20.56 11.95
CA TYR A 585 -0.43 21.21 10.96
C TYR A 585 -0.05 22.62 11.40
N THR A 586 1.12 23.10 10.99
CA THR A 586 1.55 24.49 11.24
C THR A 586 1.42 25.30 9.97
N LEU A 587 0.37 26.11 9.87
CA LEU A 587 0.13 27.00 8.73
C LEU A 587 1.09 28.19 8.78
N LYS A 588 1.84 28.38 7.70
CA LYS A 588 2.57 29.63 7.45
C LYS A 588 1.70 30.61 6.68
N LYS A 589 2.06 31.90 6.71
CA LYS A 589 1.34 32.94 5.97
C LYS A 589 1.21 32.59 4.48
N GLY A 590 -0.03 32.57 3.99
CA GLY A 590 -0.39 32.22 2.60
C GLY A 590 -0.51 30.71 2.32
N GLU A 591 -0.32 29.86 3.33
CA GLU A 591 -0.72 28.45 3.24
C GLU A 591 -2.20 28.29 3.59
N GLU A 592 -2.83 27.30 2.97
CA GLU A 592 -4.23 26.96 3.18
C GLU A 592 -4.36 25.44 3.24
N LEU A 593 -5.23 24.96 4.14
CA LEU A 593 -5.64 23.56 4.17
C LEU A 593 -7.05 23.42 3.63
N GLU A 594 -7.27 22.42 2.80
CA GLU A 594 -8.60 21.96 2.40
C GLU A 594 -8.81 20.56 2.99
N LEU A 595 -9.93 20.37 3.67
CA LEU A 595 -10.29 19.19 4.44
C LEU A 595 -11.60 18.63 3.88
N TYR A 596 -11.56 17.41 3.36
CA TYR A 596 -12.69 16.75 2.76
C TYR A 596 -13.19 15.61 3.67
N TYR A 597 -14.33 15.82 4.34
CA TYR A 597 -14.96 14.79 5.17
C TYR A 597 -15.99 14.03 4.34
N VAL A 598 -15.62 12.82 3.92
CA VAL A 598 -16.51 11.94 3.16
C VAL A 598 -17.48 11.27 4.12
N MET A 599 -18.78 11.52 3.95
CA MET A 599 -19.81 10.96 4.81
C MET A 599 -20.08 9.48 4.51
N PRO A 600 -20.50 8.68 5.51
CA PRO A 600 -20.97 7.32 5.26
C PRO A 600 -22.17 7.29 4.30
N ILE A 601 -22.18 6.36 3.32
CA ILE A 601 -23.16 6.34 2.21
C ILE A 601 -24.61 6.11 2.65
N ASN A 602 -24.82 5.45 3.80
CA ASN A 602 -26.14 5.13 4.34
C ASN A 602 -26.57 6.06 5.47
N MET A 603 -25.93 7.23 5.58
CA MET A 603 -26.22 8.21 6.62
C MET A 603 -26.75 9.50 6.02
N GLU A 604 -27.90 9.94 6.54
CA GLU A 604 -28.42 11.28 6.30
C GLU A 604 -28.04 12.17 7.49
N PRO A 605 -27.03 13.05 7.35
CA PRO A 605 -26.61 13.91 8.43
C PRO A 605 -27.65 15.00 8.70
N SER A 606 -28.02 15.19 9.97
CA SER A 606 -28.93 16.24 10.43
C SER A 606 -28.20 17.40 11.11
N GLU A 607 -27.02 17.12 11.67
CA GLU A 607 -26.18 18.10 12.34
C GLU A 607 -24.71 17.69 12.28
N ILE A 608 -23.84 18.66 12.01
CA ILE A 608 -22.39 18.49 12.10
C ILE A 608 -21.83 19.55 13.04
N THR A 609 -21.10 19.10 14.05
CA THR A 609 -20.34 20.00 14.93
C THR A 609 -18.87 19.88 14.60
N ILE A 610 -18.20 21.02 14.43
CA ILE A 610 -16.76 21.09 14.18
C ILE A 610 -16.07 21.61 15.43
N HIS A 611 -15.00 20.94 15.85
CA HIS A 611 -14.12 21.41 16.90
C HIS A 611 -12.67 21.45 16.43
N THR A 612 -11.94 22.51 16.75
CA THR A 612 -10.51 22.63 16.47
C THR A 612 -9.85 23.48 17.55
N ARG A 613 -8.55 23.31 17.74
CA ARG A 613 -7.72 24.17 18.58
C ARG A 613 -6.60 24.78 17.76
N VAL A 614 -6.43 26.08 17.93
CA VAL A 614 -5.35 26.86 17.34
C VAL A 614 -4.38 27.28 18.43
N GLU A 615 -3.10 27.07 18.18
CA GLU A 615 -2.00 27.42 19.07
C GLU A 615 -1.05 28.39 18.33
N GLY A 616 -0.82 29.56 18.91
CA GLY A 616 0.17 30.52 18.38
C GLY A 616 -0.22 31.18 17.06
N GLY A 617 -1.41 31.77 16.98
CA GLY A 617 -1.86 32.58 15.83
C GLY A 617 -3.38 32.72 15.76
N MET A 618 -3.90 33.08 14.58
CA MET A 618 -5.33 33.18 14.30
C MET A 618 -5.64 32.39 13.03
N MET A 619 -6.78 31.69 13.03
CA MET A 619 -7.27 30.97 11.87
C MET A 619 -8.76 31.19 11.65
N GLU A 620 -9.13 31.17 10.38
CA GLU A 620 -10.49 31.26 9.89
C GLU A 620 -10.87 29.92 9.26
N LEU A 621 -12.08 29.45 9.58
CA LEU A 621 -12.66 28.25 9.00
C LEU A 621 -13.79 28.67 8.05
N GLU A 622 -13.69 28.20 6.82
CA GLU A 622 -14.72 28.36 5.79
C GLU A 622 -15.26 26.98 5.39
N VAL A 623 -16.52 26.90 5.00
CA VAL A 623 -17.17 25.71 4.45
C VAL A 623 -17.66 26.03 3.03
N TYR A 624 -17.57 25.06 2.13
CA TYR A 624 -18.00 25.25 0.75
C TYR A 624 -19.51 24.99 0.59
N ASN A 625 -20.24 25.98 0.09
CA ASN A 625 -21.65 25.85 -0.29
C ASN A 625 -21.72 25.35 -1.74
N TYR A 626 -22.24 24.14 -1.96
CA TYR A 626 -22.36 23.54 -3.29
C TYR A 626 -23.49 24.16 -4.13
N ASN A 627 -24.52 24.69 -3.48
CA ASN A 627 -25.64 25.36 -4.15
C ASN A 627 -25.20 26.73 -4.70
N GLU A 628 -24.61 27.57 -3.85
CA GLU A 628 -24.14 28.91 -4.22
C GLU A 628 -22.75 28.91 -4.89
N LYS A 629 -22.05 27.79 -4.83
CA LYS A 629 -20.70 27.57 -5.39
C LYS A 629 -19.64 28.51 -4.82
N GLN A 630 -19.73 28.85 -3.52
CA GLN A 630 -18.81 29.76 -2.85
C GLN A 630 -18.39 29.28 -1.46
N TRP A 631 -17.30 29.86 -0.95
CA TRP A 631 -16.84 29.64 0.42
C TRP A 631 -17.57 30.57 1.37
N GLU A 632 -17.98 30.03 2.51
CA GLU A 632 -18.66 30.78 3.55
C GLU A 632 -18.03 30.54 4.92
N THR A 633 -18.03 31.53 5.81
CA THR A 633 -17.59 31.33 7.20
C THR A 633 -18.43 30.26 7.90
N VAL A 634 -17.77 29.34 8.59
CA VAL A 634 -18.40 28.28 9.38
C VAL A 634 -19.14 28.89 10.57
N THR A 635 -20.43 28.55 10.71
CA THR A 635 -21.24 28.82 11.91
C THR A 635 -22.05 27.58 12.29
N SER A 636 -22.40 27.43 13.56
CA SER A 636 -23.18 26.27 14.03
C SER A 636 -24.56 26.17 13.38
N GLU A 637 -25.16 27.30 13.00
CA GLU A 637 -26.48 27.37 12.35
C GLU A 637 -26.48 26.84 10.91
N LYS A 638 -25.35 26.96 10.19
CA LYS A 638 -25.22 26.49 8.80
C LYS A 638 -25.08 24.98 8.67
N LEU A 639 -24.65 24.31 9.74
CA LEU A 639 -24.36 22.89 9.74
C LEU A 639 -25.43 22.08 10.49
N ARG A 640 -26.68 22.55 10.46
CA ARG A 640 -27.81 21.96 11.19
C ARG A 640 -29.10 22.06 10.39
N GLY A 641 -29.93 21.02 10.46
CA GLY A 641 -31.26 21.02 9.83
C GLY A 641 -31.17 21.17 8.31
N ASP A 642 -32.11 21.93 7.72
CA ASP A 642 -32.21 22.04 6.27
C ASP A 642 -31.04 22.78 5.60
N SER A 643 -30.37 23.70 6.30
CA SER A 643 -29.23 24.46 5.77
C SER A 643 -28.04 23.56 5.44
N LEU A 644 -27.89 22.44 6.16
CA LEU A 644 -26.80 21.49 5.96
C LEU A 644 -26.80 20.87 4.55
N LYS A 645 -27.98 20.78 3.90
CA LYS A 645 -28.13 20.20 2.56
C LYS A 645 -27.31 20.95 1.51
N ASP A 646 -27.15 22.27 1.66
CA ASP A 646 -26.37 23.11 0.73
C ASP A 646 -24.86 22.83 0.81
N PHE A 647 -24.37 22.27 1.92
CA PHE A 647 -22.94 22.06 2.19
C PHE A 647 -22.47 20.61 1.99
N ILE A 648 -23.39 19.67 1.74
CA ILE A 648 -23.06 18.25 1.50
C ILE A 648 -23.54 17.84 0.11
N GLN A 649 -24.83 17.99 -0.27
CA GLN A 649 -25.38 17.54 -1.56
C GLN A 649 -24.83 16.16 -2.04
N ASP A 650 -24.83 15.15 -1.18
CA ASP A 650 -24.21 13.82 -1.40
C ASP A 650 -22.68 13.80 -1.66
N LYS A 651 -22.00 14.94 -1.54
CA LYS A 651 -20.56 15.15 -1.68
C LYS A 651 -19.88 15.31 -0.30
N PRO A 652 -18.54 15.29 -0.22
CA PRO A 652 -17.85 15.52 1.05
C PRO A 652 -18.13 16.91 1.62
N LEU A 653 -18.29 17.00 2.95
CA LEU A 653 -18.23 18.30 3.64
C LEU A 653 -16.82 18.84 3.45
N THR A 654 -16.70 20.00 2.82
CA THR A 654 -15.41 20.59 2.49
C THR A 654 -15.16 21.82 3.35
N ILE A 655 -14.12 21.75 4.17
CA ILE A 655 -13.69 22.83 5.07
C ILE A 655 -12.35 23.37 4.59
N LYS A 656 -12.20 24.70 4.59
CA LYS A 656 -10.95 25.39 4.35
C LYS A 656 -10.46 26.07 5.62
N VAL A 657 -9.18 25.91 5.91
CA VAL A 657 -8.50 26.55 7.05
C VAL A 657 -7.47 27.53 6.50
N ARG A 658 -7.58 28.78 6.91
CA ARG A 658 -6.68 29.89 6.53
C ARG A 658 -6.10 30.56 7.77
N GLY A 659 -4.94 31.20 7.61
CA GLY A 659 -4.34 32.02 8.65
C GLY A 659 -2.89 31.64 8.93
N SER A 660 -2.52 31.66 10.21
CA SER A 660 -1.18 31.27 10.64
C SER A 660 -1.19 30.73 12.06
N GLY A 661 -0.28 29.81 12.35
CA GLY A 661 -0.17 29.14 13.65
C GLY A 661 -0.27 27.63 13.52
N ARG A 662 -0.20 26.92 14.65
CA ARG A 662 -0.41 25.48 14.72
C ARG A 662 -1.89 25.20 14.90
N VAL A 663 -2.48 24.35 14.07
CA VAL A 663 -3.87 23.90 14.17
C VAL A 663 -3.90 22.42 14.43
N LEU A 664 -4.74 22.02 15.38
CA LEU A 664 -5.19 20.64 15.45
C LEU A 664 -6.27 20.45 14.41
N ILE A 665 -6.05 19.50 13.50
CA ILE A 665 -6.92 19.27 12.36
C ILE A 665 -8.35 19.17 12.87
N PRO A 666 -9.27 20.01 12.36
CA PRO A 666 -10.65 20.03 12.82
C PRO A 666 -11.23 18.61 12.92
N GLN A 667 -11.91 18.36 14.01
CA GLN A 667 -12.57 17.09 14.29
C GLN A 667 -14.08 17.36 14.21
N ILE A 668 -14.82 16.45 13.58
CA ILE A 668 -16.27 16.58 13.45
C ILE A 668 -17.00 15.50 14.23
N THR A 669 -18.14 15.85 14.83
CA THR A 669 -19.21 14.90 15.12
C THR A 669 -20.30 15.04 14.08
N VAL A 670 -21.00 13.93 13.81
CA VAL A 670 -22.13 13.91 12.89
C VAL A 670 -23.29 13.23 13.58
N ASN A 671 -24.38 13.97 13.79
CA ASN A 671 -25.67 13.41 14.18
C ASN A 671 -26.51 13.24 12.92
N GLY A 672 -27.30 12.18 12.87
CA GLY A 672 -28.17 11.93 11.73
C GLY A 672 -28.91 10.61 11.84
N PHE A 673 -29.41 10.16 10.69
CA PHE A 673 -30.24 8.97 10.59
C PHE A 673 -29.56 7.92 9.69
N ILE A 674 -29.61 6.66 10.10
CA ILE A 674 -29.27 5.49 9.27
C ILE A 674 -30.43 4.49 9.37
N ASN A 675 -30.61 3.60 8.39
CA ASN A 675 -31.61 2.53 8.57
C ASN A 675 -31.13 1.53 9.65
N LEU A 676 -32.04 1.10 10.53
CA LEU A 676 -31.79 0.02 11.47
C LEU A 676 -31.14 -1.21 10.83
N GLY A 677 -30.01 -1.64 11.38
CA GLY A 677 -29.25 -2.79 10.91
C GLY A 677 -28.23 -2.49 9.83
N ASP A 678 -28.18 -1.25 9.32
CA ASP A 678 -27.11 -0.82 8.42
C ASP A 678 -25.80 -0.61 9.18
N GLU A 679 -24.70 -0.92 8.50
CA GLU A 679 -23.36 -0.68 8.98
C GLU A 679 -22.91 0.73 8.64
N LEU A 680 -22.24 1.41 9.58
CA LEU A 680 -21.47 2.61 9.28
C LEU A 680 -20.32 2.19 8.37
N ASN A 681 -20.54 2.34 7.07
CA ASN A 681 -19.56 2.02 6.05
C ASN A 681 -18.87 3.31 5.60
N GLY A 682 -17.55 3.36 5.82
CA GLY A 682 -16.66 4.49 5.55
C GLY A 682 -16.20 4.61 4.11
#